data_AF-C7Z432-F1
#
_entry.id   AF-C7Z432-F1
#
_cell.length_a   1.000
_cell.length_b   1.000
_cell.length_c   1.000
_cell.angle_alpha   90.00
_cell.angle_beta   90.00
_cell.angle_gamma   90.00
#
_symmetry.space_group_name_H-M   'P 1'
#
loop_
_entity.id
_entity.type
_entity.pdbx_description
1 polymer ?
#
loop_
_entity_poly.entity_id
_entity_poly.type
_entity_poly.pdbx_seq_one_letter_code
_entity_poly.pdbx_strand_id
1 'polypeptide(L)'
;MSSTTDPNPSDARPAFIPLEANPQLMTTLIHKLGVSPALGMHDVYSLTDPDLLAFIPRPALALLLVFPVSAAYESHRMAEDSLVDEYHGKGDAEPVLWWPQTVRNACGLMGLLHAVSNGNARNFIEEGSTLDTIIKKSIPLGSDGRARILEQTPDLATAHKEAASQGDTPAPPAEDDVELHYVCFAKGTDGGLWELDGRRKGPIRRGDLLEDEDVLSSKGLSLGALKFLEREGGDLRFSAVALAGWTTLTVLGIARWLLRRGPEHSGLILGNDASGKTTMLYKLKLGEIVTTIPTIGFNVETLEYPDGGKITLWDVGGCDKIRPLIRHYMQPDRFLIFIQSCGDLDPDRIEFSLEYLRMGLAMMAEQGCRHMFILFNKQDLLLPDERDSIVKGIRAQFEKEIAPYLANHDIKILDYPGLCATSGEQLYPAMEEIRQTIQQIKKPAQPDTKTQVAELEKGPSSSELLERVRKANADAVNAESFWASFMDGSLSSWDHYTHLRAGFFVLHDCFARGFGLLECADEFMAHLNRLRQGDPERFRNTAHKTMTIFWLHQIQIAAVNYQVNNGRDKFPDRGEYAEIALSAPWLMNSGLWRSYYSKDLLFTPEARENWHLPDLQPLPTPAQPKVEEEQPNTQRPGNDVDRLPRFAFSVVQKTLTSKLRRGGVVKQALEALQSSTIRLRASDPSVPPYSETQAYFWIQIVHAYLRSLETDPSKALTFEAFKALFGITGDEWRQYYSSSVWQGIPARMSFVNPDKKALPNVFGMPSKAKIDLARSQMVNAISRRFTKPSGLPPREDLDFWAAVLIDEAKLIPEDEVIATNHASLLRFLYQRLSKPSEEKSSTVAARTALELSSSMGSTQSMFWVQQVQLCLAGGKAASTFEEFVTANAHLAYEDLPLVYYSPQLWQSAEVKEVYVPPDRHSLSSVVPGGK
;
A
#
# COMPACT_ATOMS: atom_id res chain seq x y z
N MET A 1 48.34 -20.75 -42.83
CA MET A 1 47.01 -21.20 -43.29
C MET A 1 46.16 -21.32 -42.03
N SER A 2 45.17 -20.52 -41.66
CA SER A 2 44.45 -19.37 -42.21
C SER A 2 44.44 -18.33 -41.06
N SER A 3 44.84 -17.09 -41.32
CA SER A 3 44.92 -16.01 -40.32
C SER A 3 43.58 -15.27 -40.23
N THR A 4 42.55 -15.96 -39.74
CA THR A 4 41.28 -15.33 -39.38
C THR A 4 41.35 -14.93 -37.92
N THR A 5 41.50 -13.62 -37.67
CA THR A 5 41.39 -12.98 -36.34
C THR A 5 39.93 -12.82 -35.89
N ASP A 6 39.00 -13.51 -36.53
CA ASP A 6 37.59 -13.49 -36.19
C ASP A 6 37.36 -14.38 -34.95
N PRO A 7 36.88 -13.81 -33.83
CA PRO A 7 36.64 -14.55 -32.59
C PRO A 7 35.45 -15.52 -32.68
N ASN A 8 34.67 -15.48 -33.77
CA ASN A 8 33.43 -16.23 -33.95
C ASN A 8 33.63 -17.65 -34.52
N PRO A 9 32.76 -18.62 -34.16
CA PRO A 9 32.73 -19.93 -34.80
C PRO A 9 32.33 -19.81 -36.29
N SER A 10 32.80 -20.73 -37.13
CA SER A 10 32.57 -20.73 -38.59
C SER A 10 31.10 -20.53 -39.00
N ASP A 11 30.85 -19.80 -40.11
CA ASP A 11 29.54 -19.39 -40.66
C ASP A 11 28.44 -20.46 -40.82
N ALA A 12 28.73 -21.74 -40.63
CA ALA A 12 27.77 -22.84 -40.69
C ALA A 12 26.99 -23.09 -39.38
N ARG A 13 27.28 -22.34 -38.30
CA ARG A 13 26.71 -22.53 -36.96
C ARG A 13 25.72 -21.42 -36.59
N PRO A 14 24.75 -21.69 -35.68
CA PRO A 14 23.75 -20.69 -35.29
C PRO A 14 24.38 -19.44 -34.69
N ALA A 15 23.75 -18.30 -34.93
CA ALA A 15 24.16 -16.98 -34.43
C ALA A 15 23.08 -16.42 -33.51
N PHE A 16 23.49 -15.90 -32.35
CA PHE A 16 22.62 -15.30 -31.35
C PHE A 16 22.81 -13.78 -31.31
N ILE A 17 21.77 -13.06 -30.90
CA ILE A 17 21.89 -11.62 -30.63
C ILE A 17 22.87 -11.44 -29.45
N PRO A 18 23.92 -10.62 -29.57
CA PRO A 18 24.83 -10.32 -28.47
C PRO A 18 24.08 -9.81 -27.23
N LEU A 19 24.43 -10.34 -26.05
CA LEU A 19 23.76 -9.99 -24.81
C LEU A 19 24.36 -8.72 -24.20
N GLU A 20 23.53 -7.69 -23.98
CA GLU A 20 23.92 -6.48 -23.26
C GLU A 20 24.30 -6.82 -21.80
N ALA A 21 25.34 -6.17 -21.28
CA ALA A 21 25.80 -6.32 -19.89
C ALA A 21 24.88 -5.56 -18.94
N ASN A 22 23.65 -6.06 -18.82
CA ASN A 22 22.56 -5.43 -18.12
C ASN A 22 22.00 -6.40 -17.07
N PRO A 23 22.18 -6.14 -15.76
CA PRO A 23 21.77 -7.08 -14.72
C PRO A 23 20.29 -7.44 -14.74
N GLN A 24 19.40 -6.50 -15.07
CA GLN A 24 17.96 -6.74 -15.13
C GLN A 24 17.61 -7.71 -16.26
N LEU A 25 18.20 -7.50 -17.44
CA LEU A 25 18.04 -8.39 -18.59
C LEU A 25 18.56 -9.80 -18.27
N MET A 26 19.78 -9.87 -17.74
CA MET A 26 20.42 -11.14 -17.38
C MET A 26 19.67 -11.89 -16.27
N THR A 27 19.15 -11.16 -15.28
CA THR A 27 18.29 -11.72 -14.21
C THR A 27 16.99 -12.30 -14.78
N THR A 28 16.34 -11.57 -15.68
CA THR A 28 15.12 -12.03 -16.36
C THR A 28 15.37 -13.33 -17.14
N LEU A 29 16.51 -13.41 -17.83
CA LEU A 29 16.91 -14.60 -18.58
C LEU A 29 17.12 -15.82 -17.68
N ILE A 30 17.90 -15.69 -16.60
CA ILE A 30 18.16 -16.83 -15.70
C ILE A 30 16.89 -17.29 -14.98
N HIS A 31 16.00 -16.38 -14.58
CA HIS A 31 14.71 -16.72 -13.97
C HIS A 31 13.82 -17.48 -14.96
N LYS A 32 13.77 -17.04 -16.22
CA LYS A 32 13.01 -17.74 -17.26
C LYS A 32 13.54 -19.16 -17.53
N LEU A 33 14.84 -19.37 -17.36
CA LEU A 33 15.47 -20.68 -17.50
C LEU A 33 15.27 -21.59 -16.27
N GLY A 34 14.72 -21.06 -15.18
CA GLY A 34 14.38 -21.79 -13.96
C GLY A 34 15.34 -21.60 -12.79
N VAL A 35 16.12 -20.51 -12.77
CA VAL A 35 16.87 -20.11 -11.58
C VAL A 35 15.93 -19.40 -10.60
N SER A 36 15.99 -19.78 -9.34
CA SER A 36 15.16 -19.23 -8.27
C SER A 36 15.26 -17.70 -8.20
N PRO A 37 14.13 -17.00 -7.94
CA PRO A 37 14.13 -15.57 -7.66
C PRO A 37 14.98 -15.14 -6.46
N ALA A 38 15.51 -16.06 -5.66
CA ALA A 38 16.43 -15.76 -4.57
C ALA A 38 17.79 -15.24 -5.05
N LEU A 39 18.19 -15.54 -6.29
CA LEU A 39 19.40 -15.03 -6.92
C LEU A 39 19.07 -13.97 -7.98
N GLY A 40 19.98 -13.02 -8.14
CA GLY A 40 19.94 -11.99 -9.17
C GLY A 40 21.33 -11.58 -9.62
N MET A 41 21.40 -10.97 -10.79
CA MET A 41 22.61 -10.30 -11.27
C MET A 41 22.64 -8.87 -10.70
N HIS A 42 23.83 -8.41 -10.32
CA HIS A 42 24.08 -7.08 -9.77
C HIS A 42 25.21 -6.39 -10.55
N ASP A 43 25.10 -5.08 -10.74
CA ASP A 43 26.21 -4.29 -11.30
C ASP A 43 27.40 -4.26 -10.35
N VAL A 44 28.60 -4.39 -10.90
CA VAL A 44 29.86 -4.20 -10.18
C VAL A 44 30.48 -2.88 -10.60
N TYR A 45 30.20 -1.83 -9.84
CA TYR A 45 30.65 -0.46 -10.12
C TYR A 45 32.18 -0.29 -10.03
N SER A 46 32.86 -1.13 -9.26
CA SER A 46 34.31 -1.14 -9.14
C SER A 46 34.81 -2.52 -8.73
N LEU A 47 35.98 -2.91 -9.24
CA LEU A 47 36.69 -4.13 -8.87
C LEU A 47 37.81 -3.87 -7.86
N THR A 48 38.08 -2.61 -7.52
CA THR A 48 39.19 -2.22 -6.64
C THR A 48 38.74 -1.40 -5.44
N ASP A 49 37.56 -0.79 -5.51
CA ASP A 49 36.98 0.02 -4.42
C ASP A 49 36.12 -0.87 -3.50
N PRO A 50 36.55 -1.10 -2.24
CA PRO A 50 35.82 -1.94 -1.30
C PRO A 50 34.42 -1.43 -0.98
N ASP A 51 34.20 -0.10 -0.96
CA ASP A 51 32.92 0.49 -0.59
C ASP A 51 31.88 0.29 -1.70
N LEU A 52 32.32 0.40 -2.97
CA LEU A 52 31.48 0.10 -4.12
C LEU A 52 31.22 -1.40 -4.27
N LEU A 53 32.19 -2.25 -3.91
CA LEU A 53 32.00 -3.71 -3.85
C LEU A 53 31.03 -4.14 -2.75
N ALA A 54 30.93 -3.37 -1.65
CA ALA A 54 30.03 -3.65 -0.54
C ALA A 54 28.55 -3.50 -0.90
N PHE A 55 28.21 -2.85 -2.03
CA PHE A 55 26.85 -2.81 -2.56
C PHE A 55 26.36 -4.19 -3.05
N ILE A 56 27.26 -5.12 -3.33
CA ILE A 56 26.92 -6.45 -3.84
C ILE A 56 26.74 -7.40 -2.65
N PRO A 57 25.56 -8.02 -2.50
CA PRO A 57 25.33 -8.96 -1.40
C PRO A 57 26.30 -10.15 -1.40
N ARG A 58 26.66 -10.65 -0.21
CA ARG A 58 27.65 -11.73 -0.05
C ARG A 58 27.01 -13.02 0.48
N PRO A 59 27.46 -14.22 0.07
CA PRO A 59 28.56 -14.46 -0.84
C PRO A 59 28.18 -14.15 -2.29
N ALA A 60 29.12 -13.53 -3.03
CA ALA A 60 29.04 -13.42 -4.48
C ALA A 60 29.38 -14.78 -5.09
N LEU A 61 28.42 -15.39 -5.80
CA LEU A 61 28.53 -16.79 -6.26
C LEU A 61 29.30 -16.90 -7.57
N ALA A 62 29.20 -15.88 -8.43
CA ALA A 62 29.93 -15.78 -9.69
C ALA A 62 30.15 -14.32 -10.09
N LEU A 63 31.16 -14.07 -10.92
CA LEU A 63 31.49 -12.77 -11.50
C LEU A 63 31.62 -12.94 -13.01
N LEU A 64 30.86 -12.18 -13.80
CA LEU A 64 31.05 -12.09 -15.23
C LEU A 64 31.76 -10.78 -15.55
N LEU A 65 32.79 -10.85 -16.37
CA LEU A 65 33.53 -9.71 -16.88
C LEU A 65 33.33 -9.65 -18.40
N VAL A 66 32.92 -8.50 -18.91
CA VAL A 66 32.90 -8.20 -20.35
C VAL A 66 33.98 -7.16 -20.67
N PHE A 67 34.74 -7.41 -21.74
CA PHE A 67 35.85 -6.55 -22.16
C PHE A 67 36.11 -6.70 -23.67
N PRO A 68 36.77 -5.71 -24.30
CA PRO A 68 37.15 -5.80 -25.70
C PRO A 68 38.25 -6.84 -25.90
N VAL A 69 38.09 -7.66 -26.94
CA VAL A 69 39.08 -8.64 -27.36
C VAL A 69 40.20 -7.92 -28.10
N SER A 70 41.28 -7.59 -27.39
CA SER A 70 42.48 -7.02 -28.02
C SER A 70 43.37 -8.09 -28.64
N ALA A 71 44.25 -7.69 -29.56
CA ALA A 71 45.26 -8.59 -30.11
C ALA A 71 46.24 -9.12 -29.04
N ALA A 72 46.49 -8.32 -27.99
CA ALA A 72 47.32 -8.70 -26.86
C ALA A 72 46.64 -9.79 -26.02
N TYR A 73 45.35 -9.62 -25.73
CA TYR A 73 44.51 -10.62 -25.08
C TYR A 73 44.53 -11.96 -25.84
N GLU A 74 44.22 -11.95 -27.14
CA GLU A 74 44.17 -13.19 -27.93
C GLU A 74 45.51 -13.90 -27.99
N SER A 75 46.61 -13.14 -28.18
CA SER A 75 47.96 -13.71 -28.20
C SER A 75 48.29 -14.41 -26.88
N HIS A 76 47.92 -13.79 -25.75
CA HIS A 76 48.13 -14.37 -24.43
C HIS A 76 47.25 -15.59 -24.17
N ARG A 77 45.97 -15.52 -24.53
CA ARG A 77 45.03 -16.64 -24.43
C ARG A 77 45.52 -17.84 -25.24
N MET A 78 45.94 -17.62 -26.49
CA MET A 78 46.51 -18.69 -27.34
C MET A 78 47.79 -19.27 -26.75
N ALA A 79 48.66 -18.46 -26.15
CA ALA A 79 49.85 -18.93 -25.47
C ALA A 79 49.51 -19.79 -24.25
N GLU A 80 48.54 -19.37 -23.42
CA GLU A 80 48.07 -20.15 -22.27
C GLU A 80 47.41 -21.46 -22.70
N ASP A 81 46.51 -21.41 -23.69
CA ASP A 81 45.83 -22.59 -24.23
C ASP A 81 46.80 -23.54 -24.96
N SER A 82 47.96 -23.08 -25.42
CA SER A 82 48.98 -23.95 -26.04
C SER A 82 49.66 -24.88 -25.03
N LEU A 83 49.60 -24.55 -23.74
CA LEU A 83 50.21 -25.31 -22.65
C LEU A 83 49.27 -26.35 -22.04
N VAL A 84 48.02 -26.42 -22.50
CA VAL A 84 46.97 -27.25 -21.91
C VAL A 84 46.32 -28.12 -22.99
N ASP A 85 46.03 -29.38 -22.62
CA ASP A 85 45.29 -30.32 -23.45
C ASP A 85 43.79 -29.97 -23.52
N GLU A 86 43.08 -30.53 -24.50
CA GLU A 86 41.63 -30.37 -24.59
C GLU A 86 40.92 -30.98 -23.38
N TYR A 87 39.89 -30.28 -22.90
CA TYR A 87 39.12 -30.75 -21.77
C TYR A 87 38.18 -31.89 -22.16
N HIS A 88 38.38 -33.03 -21.50
CA HIS A 88 37.60 -34.25 -21.71
C HIS A 88 36.84 -34.69 -20.44
N GLY A 89 36.66 -33.78 -19.48
CA GLY A 89 35.90 -34.04 -18.25
C GLY A 89 34.44 -34.43 -18.54
N LYS A 90 33.91 -35.36 -17.73
CA LYS A 90 32.50 -35.74 -17.68
C LYS A 90 32.14 -36.41 -16.35
N GLY A 91 30.87 -36.34 -15.97
CA GLY A 91 30.29 -37.00 -14.80
C GLY A 91 30.21 -36.13 -13.54
N ASP A 92 29.51 -36.62 -12.53
CA ASP A 92 29.21 -35.85 -11.30
C ASP A 92 30.43 -35.47 -10.45
N ALA A 93 31.59 -36.08 -10.71
CA ALA A 93 32.83 -35.82 -10.01
C ALA A 93 33.57 -34.55 -10.49
N GLU A 94 33.12 -33.93 -11.58
CA GLU A 94 33.73 -32.69 -12.06
C GLU A 94 33.50 -31.53 -11.07
N PRO A 95 34.53 -30.73 -10.76
CA PRO A 95 34.41 -29.60 -9.84
C PRO A 95 33.58 -28.45 -10.43
N VAL A 96 33.53 -28.38 -11.76
CA VAL A 96 32.77 -27.40 -12.54
C VAL A 96 32.16 -28.03 -13.79
N LEU A 97 30.95 -27.61 -14.14
CA LEU A 97 30.28 -27.90 -15.39
C LEU A 97 30.61 -26.80 -16.41
N TRP A 98 31.33 -27.19 -17.46
CA TRP A 98 31.75 -26.29 -18.53
C TRP A 98 31.21 -26.73 -19.89
N TRP A 99 30.64 -25.77 -20.62
CA TRP A 99 30.25 -25.88 -22.03
C TRP A 99 31.19 -25.08 -22.94
N PRO A 100 31.67 -25.66 -24.05
CA PRO A 100 32.34 -24.90 -25.10
C PRO A 100 31.34 -24.02 -25.87
N GLN A 101 31.80 -22.86 -26.32
CA GLN A 101 31.00 -21.96 -27.14
C GLN A 101 31.11 -22.37 -28.61
N THR A 102 30.01 -22.85 -29.17
CA THR A 102 29.91 -23.21 -30.59
C THR A 102 28.94 -22.32 -31.37
N VAL A 103 28.13 -21.53 -30.66
CA VAL A 103 27.16 -20.56 -31.19
C VAL A 103 27.82 -19.18 -31.29
N ARG A 104 27.68 -18.53 -32.45
CA ARG A 104 28.22 -17.17 -32.69
C ARG A 104 27.51 -16.15 -31.80
N ASN A 105 28.26 -15.20 -31.24
CA ASN A 105 27.76 -14.14 -30.36
C ASN A 105 27.03 -14.61 -29.08
N ALA A 106 27.21 -15.87 -28.66
CA ALA A 106 26.56 -16.43 -27.46
C ALA A 106 27.36 -16.25 -26.16
N CYS A 107 28.50 -15.56 -26.17
CA CYS A 107 29.41 -15.47 -25.01
C CYS A 107 28.71 -15.00 -23.71
N GLY A 108 27.79 -14.03 -23.79
CA GLY A 108 27.00 -13.59 -22.65
C GLY A 108 26.07 -14.68 -22.08
N LEU A 109 25.44 -15.48 -22.94
CA LEU A 109 24.65 -16.64 -22.52
C LEU A 109 25.54 -17.71 -21.89
N MET A 110 26.70 -17.99 -22.50
CA MET A 110 27.65 -18.97 -21.98
C MET A 110 28.12 -18.58 -20.57
N GLY A 111 28.51 -17.32 -20.38
CA GLY A 111 28.90 -16.77 -19.09
C GLY A 111 27.79 -16.92 -18.04
N LEU A 112 26.53 -16.67 -18.40
CA LEU A 112 25.40 -16.88 -17.49
C LEU A 112 25.19 -18.34 -17.13
N LEU A 113 25.17 -19.24 -18.11
CA LEU A 113 25.02 -20.67 -17.87
C LEU A 113 26.14 -21.19 -16.97
N HIS A 114 27.38 -20.76 -17.20
CA HIS A 114 28.52 -21.08 -16.35
C HIS A 114 28.34 -20.52 -14.92
N ALA A 115 27.84 -19.30 -14.78
CA ALA A 115 27.62 -18.68 -13.47
C ALA A 115 26.58 -19.40 -12.62
N VAL A 116 25.42 -19.73 -13.19
CA VAL A 116 24.30 -20.32 -12.44
C VAL A 116 24.43 -21.84 -12.25
N SER A 117 25.19 -22.53 -13.11
CA SER A 117 25.30 -24.00 -13.09
C SER A 117 26.45 -24.54 -12.24
N ASN A 118 27.22 -23.67 -11.60
CA ASN A 118 28.43 -24.02 -10.85
C ASN A 118 28.37 -23.59 -9.39
N GLY A 119 29.18 -24.25 -8.56
CA GLY A 119 29.27 -23.96 -7.13
C GLY A 119 27.92 -24.01 -6.42
N ASN A 120 27.74 -23.09 -5.46
CA ASN A 120 26.50 -22.99 -4.70
C ASN A 120 25.32 -22.44 -5.52
N ALA A 121 25.56 -21.76 -6.64
CA ALA A 121 24.49 -21.24 -7.48
C ALA A 121 23.62 -22.35 -8.08
N ARG A 122 24.23 -23.51 -8.38
CA ARG A 122 23.54 -24.69 -8.92
C ARG A 122 22.38 -25.17 -8.03
N ASN A 123 22.46 -24.93 -6.72
CA ASN A 123 21.43 -25.34 -5.75
C ASN A 123 20.15 -24.51 -5.83
N PHE A 124 20.16 -23.41 -6.59
CA PHE A 124 19.01 -22.52 -6.77
C PHE A 124 18.27 -22.78 -8.09
N ILE A 125 18.59 -23.87 -8.79
CA ILE A 125 17.91 -24.23 -10.04
C ILE A 125 16.69 -25.08 -9.69
N GLU A 126 15.52 -24.67 -10.16
CA GLU A 126 14.26 -25.34 -9.91
C GLU A 126 14.20 -26.69 -10.64
N GLU A 127 13.81 -27.74 -9.92
CA GLU A 127 13.70 -29.09 -10.48
C GLU A 127 12.65 -29.14 -11.61
N GLY A 128 13.00 -29.78 -12.72
CA GLY A 128 12.15 -29.88 -13.91
C GLY A 128 12.16 -28.66 -14.81
N SER A 129 12.93 -27.62 -14.48
CA SER A 129 13.13 -26.47 -15.36
C SER A 129 13.94 -26.80 -16.62
N THR A 130 13.93 -25.87 -17.58
CA THR A 130 14.75 -25.95 -18.80
C THR A 130 16.22 -26.11 -18.46
N LEU A 131 16.72 -25.32 -17.51
CA LEU A 131 18.13 -25.36 -17.11
C LEU A 131 18.47 -26.64 -16.34
N ASP A 132 17.61 -27.11 -15.43
CA ASP A 132 17.79 -28.40 -14.74
C ASP A 132 17.91 -29.55 -15.76
N THR A 133 17.07 -29.53 -16.79
CA THR A 133 17.10 -30.52 -17.88
C THR A 133 18.40 -30.44 -18.69
N ILE A 134 18.86 -29.24 -19.03
CA ILE A 134 20.13 -29.03 -19.74
C ILE A 134 21.29 -29.58 -18.90
N ILE A 135 21.35 -29.25 -17.61
CA ILE A 135 22.41 -29.68 -16.70
C ILE A 135 22.43 -31.20 -16.57
N LYS A 136 21.29 -31.82 -16.23
CA LYS A 136 21.18 -33.29 -16.08
C LYS A 136 21.63 -34.04 -17.34
N LYS A 137 21.30 -33.52 -18.53
CA LYS A 137 21.74 -34.10 -19.80
C LYS A 137 23.22 -33.84 -20.11
N SER A 138 23.79 -32.73 -19.62
CA SER A 138 25.16 -32.31 -19.89
C SER A 138 26.20 -33.04 -19.03
N ILE A 139 25.86 -33.38 -17.79
CA ILE A 139 26.75 -34.08 -16.84
C ILE A 139 27.41 -35.34 -17.45
N PRO A 140 26.67 -36.31 -18.03
CA PRO A 140 27.29 -37.55 -18.53
C PRO A 140 28.09 -37.36 -19.83
N LEU A 141 28.06 -36.18 -20.45
CA LEU A 141 28.66 -35.90 -21.76
C LEU A 141 29.97 -35.13 -21.62
N GLY A 142 30.86 -35.31 -22.60
CA GLY A 142 32.01 -34.42 -22.79
C GLY A 142 31.65 -33.18 -23.62
N SER A 143 32.64 -32.33 -23.85
CA SER A 143 32.54 -30.99 -24.47
C SER A 143 31.67 -30.91 -25.73
N ASP A 144 31.87 -31.81 -26.71
CA ASP A 144 31.08 -31.82 -27.95
C ASP A 144 29.59 -32.16 -27.72
N GLY A 145 29.32 -33.10 -26.82
CA GLY A 145 27.95 -33.48 -26.48
C GLY A 145 27.22 -32.36 -25.74
N ARG A 146 27.94 -31.65 -24.86
CA ARG A 146 27.46 -30.48 -24.13
C ARG A 146 27.09 -29.33 -25.07
N ALA A 147 27.94 -29.01 -26.05
CA ALA A 147 27.63 -28.00 -27.08
C ALA A 147 26.34 -28.33 -27.84
N ARG A 148 26.19 -29.58 -28.30
CA ARG A 148 25.01 -30.01 -29.06
C ARG A 148 23.72 -29.85 -28.26
N ILE A 149 23.74 -30.05 -26.94
CA ILE A 149 22.56 -29.79 -26.09
C ILE A 149 22.14 -28.33 -26.19
N LEU A 150 23.08 -27.39 -26.06
CA LEU A 150 22.78 -25.96 -26.13
C LEU A 150 22.27 -25.56 -27.52
N GLU A 151 22.89 -26.06 -28.58
CA GLU A 151 22.47 -25.82 -29.97
C GLU A 151 21.07 -26.35 -30.29
N GLN A 152 20.67 -27.47 -29.67
CA GLN A 152 19.44 -28.19 -29.99
C GLN A 152 18.29 -27.91 -29.00
N THR A 153 18.45 -26.98 -28.05
CA THR A 153 17.40 -26.66 -27.06
C THR A 153 16.62 -25.41 -27.49
N PRO A 154 15.40 -25.53 -28.03
CA PRO A 154 14.65 -24.37 -28.56
C PRO A 154 14.22 -23.39 -27.47
N ASP A 155 13.92 -23.89 -26.28
CA ASP A 155 13.49 -23.06 -25.15
C ASP A 155 14.62 -22.13 -24.69
N LEU A 156 15.87 -22.60 -24.73
CA LEU A 156 17.06 -21.81 -24.44
C LEU A 156 17.24 -20.69 -25.49
N ALA A 157 17.16 -21.03 -26.77
CA ALA A 157 17.26 -20.06 -27.86
C ALA A 157 16.13 -19.00 -27.81
N THR A 158 14.92 -19.42 -27.47
CA THR A 158 13.76 -18.54 -27.33
C THR A 158 13.91 -17.60 -26.13
N ALA A 159 14.32 -18.13 -24.97
CA ALA A 159 14.59 -17.32 -23.78
C ALA A 159 15.69 -16.29 -24.04
N HIS A 160 16.80 -16.70 -24.68
CA HIS A 160 17.89 -15.81 -25.06
C HIS A 160 17.42 -14.69 -25.99
N LYS A 161 16.73 -15.04 -27.08
CA LYS A 161 16.26 -14.06 -28.08
C LYS A 161 15.34 -13.02 -27.47
N GLU A 162 14.40 -13.45 -26.62
CA GLU A 162 13.49 -12.53 -25.94
C GLU A 162 14.24 -11.58 -25.01
N ALA A 163 15.21 -12.06 -24.24
CA ALA A 163 15.99 -11.22 -23.33
C ALA A 163 16.87 -10.24 -24.10
N ALA A 164 17.64 -10.72 -25.08
CA ALA A 164 18.55 -9.91 -25.89
C ALA A 164 17.83 -8.82 -26.72
N SER A 165 16.51 -8.91 -26.88
CA SER A 165 15.70 -7.88 -27.58
C SER A 165 15.17 -6.78 -26.66
N GLN A 166 15.44 -6.83 -25.34
CA GLN A 166 14.87 -5.94 -24.31
C GLN A 166 15.90 -5.02 -23.64
N GLY A 167 17.14 -4.98 -24.15
CA GLY A 167 18.20 -4.12 -23.60
C GLY A 167 17.92 -2.63 -23.77
N ASP A 168 18.68 -1.80 -23.05
CA ASP A 168 18.58 -0.34 -23.14
C ASP A 168 19.16 0.18 -24.47
N THR A 169 19.99 -0.64 -25.13
CA THR A 169 20.53 -0.37 -26.46
C THR A 169 19.84 -1.19 -27.56
N PRO A 170 19.70 -0.64 -28.78
CA PRO A 170 19.18 -1.40 -29.91
C PRO A 170 20.02 -2.66 -30.19
N ALA A 171 19.37 -3.82 -30.18
CA ALA A 171 20.02 -5.09 -30.49
C ALA A 171 20.61 -5.10 -31.92
N PRO A 172 21.92 -5.39 -32.08
CA PRO A 172 22.49 -5.58 -33.41
C PRO A 172 21.98 -6.89 -34.04
N PRO A 173 22.05 -7.02 -35.38
CA PRO A 173 21.91 -8.31 -36.06
C PRO A 173 22.75 -9.41 -35.40
N ALA A 174 22.24 -10.64 -35.38
CA ALA A 174 22.92 -11.75 -34.71
C ALA A 174 24.25 -12.12 -35.38
N GLU A 175 24.42 -11.72 -36.64
CA GLU A 175 25.53 -12.00 -37.54
C GLU A 175 26.57 -10.87 -37.58
N ASP A 176 26.35 -9.78 -36.84
CA ASP A 176 27.31 -8.69 -36.74
C ASP A 176 28.51 -9.11 -35.89
N ASP A 177 29.70 -8.60 -36.25
CA ASP A 177 30.91 -8.84 -35.47
C ASP A 177 30.94 -7.97 -34.23
N VAL A 178 31.08 -8.61 -33.06
CA VAL A 178 31.18 -7.94 -31.78
C VAL A 178 32.60 -8.07 -31.24
N GLU A 179 33.20 -6.91 -30.92
CA GLU A 179 34.55 -6.83 -30.37
C GLU A 179 34.61 -7.16 -28.87
N LEU A 180 33.48 -7.33 -28.19
CA LEU A 180 33.37 -7.59 -26.76
C LEU A 180 33.18 -9.09 -26.46
N HIS A 181 33.77 -9.56 -25.36
CA HIS A 181 33.67 -10.96 -24.93
C HIS A 181 33.43 -11.08 -23.42
N TYR A 182 32.66 -12.10 -23.04
CA TYR A 182 32.36 -12.42 -21.64
C TYR A 182 33.22 -13.57 -21.12
N VAL A 183 33.71 -13.43 -19.90
CA VAL A 183 34.36 -14.49 -19.13
C VAL A 183 33.68 -14.59 -17.77
N CYS A 184 33.41 -15.82 -17.31
CA CYS A 184 32.80 -16.09 -16.01
C CYS A 184 33.83 -16.62 -15.02
N PHE A 185 33.82 -16.11 -13.78
CA PHE A 185 34.54 -16.64 -12.65
C PHE A 185 33.57 -17.21 -11.63
N ALA A 186 33.76 -18.47 -11.22
CA ALA A 186 32.92 -19.13 -10.24
C ALA A 186 33.74 -20.00 -9.28
N LYS A 187 33.27 -20.17 -8.05
CA LYS A 187 33.86 -21.09 -7.07
C LYS A 187 33.34 -22.51 -7.33
N GLY A 188 34.23 -23.45 -7.62
CA GLY A 188 33.90 -24.86 -7.85
C GLY A 188 33.53 -25.59 -6.55
N THR A 189 32.99 -26.80 -6.68
CA THR A 189 32.71 -27.66 -5.50
C THR A 189 33.97 -28.11 -4.77
N ASP A 190 35.13 -27.99 -5.40
CA ASP A 190 36.46 -28.24 -4.85
C ASP A 190 37.04 -27.03 -4.09
N GLY A 191 36.30 -25.92 -3.98
CA GLY A 191 36.77 -24.67 -3.35
C GLY A 191 37.72 -23.84 -4.23
N GLY A 192 38.04 -24.30 -5.45
CA GLY A 192 38.85 -23.56 -6.40
C GLY A 192 38.08 -22.42 -7.06
N LEU A 193 38.76 -21.32 -7.36
CA LEU A 193 38.27 -20.30 -8.30
C LEU A 193 38.53 -20.77 -9.73
N TRP A 194 37.48 -20.86 -10.54
CA TRP A 194 37.55 -21.31 -11.92
C TRP A 194 37.19 -20.18 -12.87
N GLU A 195 37.99 -20.02 -13.92
CA GLU A 195 37.68 -19.23 -15.10
C GLU A 195 37.00 -20.12 -16.13
N LEU A 196 35.82 -19.69 -16.55
CA LEU A 196 34.93 -20.39 -17.46
C LEU A 196 34.71 -19.50 -18.68
N ASP A 197 35.48 -19.79 -19.73
CA ASP A 197 35.36 -19.18 -21.06
C ASP A 197 35.10 -20.29 -22.08
N GLY A 198 34.01 -20.18 -22.82
CA GLY A 198 33.63 -21.18 -23.82
C GLY A 198 34.54 -21.22 -25.05
N ARG A 199 35.37 -20.20 -25.29
CA ARG A 199 36.30 -20.13 -26.44
C ARG A 199 37.65 -20.83 -26.19
N ARG A 200 37.91 -21.26 -24.96
CA ARG A 200 39.13 -21.95 -24.55
C ARG A 200 39.02 -23.46 -24.77
N LYS A 201 40.16 -24.16 -24.61
CA LYS A 201 40.22 -25.63 -24.63
C LYS A 201 39.54 -26.30 -23.42
N GLY A 202 39.22 -25.53 -22.37
CA GLY A 202 38.62 -26.02 -21.14
C GLY A 202 38.51 -24.95 -20.04
N PRO A 203 37.89 -25.31 -18.90
CA PRO A 203 37.86 -24.45 -17.71
C PRO A 203 39.27 -24.36 -17.08
N ILE A 204 39.66 -23.17 -16.59
CA ILE A 204 40.98 -22.94 -15.99
C ILE A 204 40.84 -22.70 -14.49
N ARG A 205 41.53 -23.50 -13.68
CA ARG A 205 41.61 -23.28 -12.23
C ARG A 205 42.64 -22.18 -11.93
N ARG A 206 42.20 -21.08 -11.31
CA ARG A 206 43.04 -19.90 -11.03
C ARG A 206 43.70 -19.94 -9.65
N GLY A 207 43.15 -20.70 -8.70
CA GLY A 207 43.69 -20.90 -7.36
C GLY A 207 42.61 -21.33 -6.36
N ASP A 208 42.99 -21.45 -5.10
CA ASP A 208 42.07 -21.87 -4.03
C ASP A 208 41.48 -20.67 -3.28
N LEU A 209 40.18 -20.71 -2.97
CA LEU A 209 39.50 -19.78 -2.08
C LEU A 209 39.18 -20.48 -0.75
N LEU A 210 39.38 -19.78 0.37
CA LEU A 210 38.95 -20.24 1.68
C LEU A 210 37.42 -20.36 1.76
N GLU A 211 36.88 -21.07 2.75
CA GLU A 211 35.45 -21.32 2.88
C GLU A 211 34.62 -20.02 2.93
N ASP A 212 35.13 -19.01 3.63
CA ASP A 212 34.57 -17.66 3.80
C ASP A 212 34.92 -16.68 2.66
N GLU A 213 35.83 -17.05 1.75
CA GLU A 213 36.17 -16.26 0.57
C GLU A 213 35.24 -16.60 -0.61
N ASP A 214 34.81 -15.57 -1.32
CA ASP A 214 34.03 -15.69 -2.55
C ASP A 214 34.73 -15.02 -3.74
N VAL A 215 34.08 -14.98 -4.90
CA VAL A 215 34.67 -14.47 -6.16
C VAL A 215 35.01 -12.98 -6.14
N LEU A 216 34.39 -12.19 -5.24
CA LEU A 216 34.63 -10.76 -5.05
C LEU A 216 35.47 -10.47 -3.80
N SER A 217 36.05 -11.49 -3.17
CA SER A 217 37.05 -11.29 -2.11
C SER A 217 38.34 -10.70 -2.72
N SER A 218 39.17 -10.05 -1.92
CA SER A 218 40.47 -9.52 -2.38
C SER A 218 41.33 -10.60 -3.06
N LYS A 219 41.28 -11.84 -2.54
CA LYS A 219 41.93 -12.99 -3.15
C LYS A 219 41.25 -13.44 -4.44
N GLY A 220 39.92 -13.52 -4.47
CA GLY A 220 39.14 -13.84 -5.67
C GLY A 220 39.43 -12.89 -6.83
N LEU A 221 39.40 -11.58 -6.57
CA LEU A 221 39.65 -10.54 -7.56
C LEU A 221 41.10 -10.55 -8.07
N SER A 222 42.08 -10.72 -7.18
CA SER A 222 43.50 -10.80 -7.56
C SER A 222 43.87 -12.08 -8.31
N LEU A 223 43.17 -13.19 -8.06
CA LEU A 223 43.34 -14.43 -8.82
C LEU A 223 42.64 -14.40 -10.18
N GLY A 224 41.51 -13.68 -10.29
CA GLY A 224 40.65 -13.59 -11.47
C GLY A 224 40.70 -12.24 -12.18
N ALA A 225 39.63 -11.45 -12.03
CA ALA A 225 39.32 -10.30 -12.89
C ALA A 225 40.41 -9.20 -12.92
N LEU A 226 41.11 -8.91 -11.82
CA LEU A 226 42.12 -7.84 -11.81
C LEU A 226 43.32 -8.16 -12.71
N LYS A 227 43.68 -9.45 -12.85
CA LYS A 227 44.74 -9.85 -13.79
C LYS A 227 44.39 -9.57 -15.24
N PHE A 228 43.11 -9.51 -15.60
CA PHE A 228 42.68 -9.16 -16.95
C PHE A 228 42.84 -7.66 -17.19
N LEU A 229 42.44 -6.84 -16.22
CA LEU A 229 42.57 -5.38 -16.30
C LEU A 229 44.03 -4.89 -16.31
N GLU A 230 44.91 -5.53 -15.53
CA GLU A 230 46.36 -5.22 -15.54
C GLU A 230 47.02 -5.43 -16.91
N ARG A 231 46.42 -6.29 -17.77
CA ARG A 231 46.97 -6.67 -19.06
C ARG A 231 46.46 -5.81 -20.23
N GLU A 232 45.25 -5.26 -20.11
CA GLU A 232 44.54 -4.56 -21.21
C GLU A 232 44.82 -3.05 -21.30
N GLY A 233 45.81 -2.53 -20.55
CA GLY A 233 46.49 -1.27 -20.94
C GLY A 233 45.62 -0.02 -21.08
N GLY A 234 44.59 0.15 -20.26
CA GLY A 234 43.83 1.40 -20.17
C GLY A 234 42.64 1.54 -21.13
N ASP A 235 42.21 0.48 -21.83
CA ASP A 235 40.91 0.49 -22.53
C ASP A 235 39.77 0.54 -21.51
N LEU A 236 38.93 1.59 -21.62
CA LEU A 236 37.84 1.88 -20.67
C LEU A 236 36.57 1.06 -20.97
N ARG A 237 36.55 0.22 -22.01
CA ARG A 237 35.36 -0.54 -22.44
C ARG A 237 35.14 -1.85 -21.68
N PHE A 238 35.27 -1.87 -20.36
CA PHE A 238 34.93 -3.05 -19.54
C PHE A 238 33.65 -2.84 -18.72
N SER A 239 32.94 -3.92 -18.45
CA SER A 239 31.84 -3.97 -17.48
C SER A 239 31.87 -5.29 -16.72
N ALA A 240 31.34 -5.29 -15.51
CA ALA A 240 31.31 -6.48 -14.66
C ALA A 240 29.96 -6.59 -13.95
N VAL A 241 29.45 -7.82 -13.86
CA VAL A 241 28.21 -8.14 -13.16
C VAL A 241 28.42 -9.37 -12.27
N ALA A 242 27.85 -9.34 -11.07
CA ALA A 242 27.99 -10.41 -10.09
C ALA A 242 26.67 -11.14 -9.85
N LEU A 243 26.71 -12.47 -9.75
CA LEU A 243 25.58 -13.28 -9.33
C LEU A 243 25.60 -13.40 -7.80
N ALA A 244 24.57 -12.87 -7.14
CA ALA A 244 24.44 -12.94 -5.69
C ALA A 244 22.97 -13.04 -5.27
N GLY A 245 22.73 -13.33 -3.99
CA GLY A 245 21.39 -13.17 -3.43
C GLY A 245 20.97 -11.69 -3.41
N TRP A 246 19.69 -11.39 -3.17
CA TRP A 246 19.24 -10.00 -2.96
C TRP A 246 19.67 -9.41 -1.60
N THR A 247 20.37 -10.20 -0.79
CA THR A 247 20.77 -9.95 0.60
C THR A 247 21.87 -10.92 1.00
N THR A 248 22.65 -10.60 2.04
CA THR A 248 23.72 -11.47 2.54
C THR A 248 23.17 -12.81 3.06
N LEU A 249 23.42 -13.92 2.35
CA LEU A 249 22.85 -15.23 2.68
C LEU A 249 23.81 -16.04 3.56
N THR A 250 23.37 -16.47 4.74
CA THR A 250 24.03 -17.55 5.50
C THR A 250 23.33 -18.88 5.23
N VAL A 251 24.09 -19.97 5.16
CA VAL A 251 23.60 -21.35 4.90
C VAL A 251 22.49 -21.77 5.88
N LEU A 252 22.47 -21.23 7.10
CA LEU A 252 21.41 -21.45 8.10
C LEU A 252 20.04 -20.85 7.70
N GLY A 253 20.02 -19.80 6.89
CA GLY A 253 18.80 -19.13 6.43
C GLY A 253 18.01 -19.96 5.40
N ILE A 254 18.71 -20.77 4.60
CA ILE A 254 18.13 -21.59 3.52
C ILE A 254 17.30 -22.74 4.10
N ALA A 255 17.79 -23.40 5.15
CA ALA A 255 17.07 -24.47 5.84
C ALA A 255 15.80 -23.97 6.55
N ARG A 256 15.79 -22.70 7.00
CA ARG A 256 14.66 -22.07 7.68
C ARG A 256 13.58 -21.59 6.71
N TRP A 257 13.99 -21.15 5.52
CA TRP A 257 13.11 -20.74 4.43
C TRP A 257 12.30 -21.91 3.85
N LEU A 258 12.92 -23.08 3.66
CA LEU A 258 12.27 -24.30 3.13
C LEU A 258 11.11 -24.82 4.00
N LEU A 259 11.03 -24.43 5.29
CA LEU A 259 10.07 -24.97 6.25
C LEU A 259 8.88 -24.03 6.58
N ARG A 260 8.74 -22.87 5.91
CA ARG A 260 7.65 -21.89 6.04
C ARG A 260 7.22 -21.50 7.48
N ARG A 261 7.82 -20.42 7.99
CA ARG A 261 7.23 -19.18 8.54
C ARG A 261 8.32 -18.52 9.41
N GLY A 262 9.07 -17.58 8.84
CA GLY A 262 9.99 -16.76 9.63
C GLY A 262 9.22 -15.89 10.64
N PRO A 263 9.90 -15.41 11.69
CA PRO A 263 9.23 -14.63 12.72
C PRO A 263 8.77 -13.26 12.18
N GLU A 264 7.51 -12.93 12.43
CA GLU A 264 6.93 -11.62 12.10
C GLU A 264 7.04 -10.69 13.33
N HIS A 265 7.56 -9.48 13.09
CA HIS A 265 7.67 -8.43 14.08
C HIS A 265 7.06 -7.14 13.52
N SER A 266 6.63 -6.25 14.41
CA SER A 266 6.16 -4.92 14.03
C SER A 266 6.83 -3.85 14.90
N GLY A 267 7.15 -2.72 14.30
CA GLY A 267 7.74 -1.59 15.01
C GLY A 267 7.24 -0.24 14.52
N LEU A 268 7.41 0.78 15.36
CA LEU A 268 7.05 2.16 15.05
C LEU A 268 8.29 3.00 14.88
N ILE A 269 8.28 3.92 13.91
CA ILE A 269 9.35 4.89 13.70
C ILE A 269 8.87 6.27 14.17
N LEU A 270 9.58 6.81 15.15
CA LEU A 270 9.36 8.09 15.81
C LEU A 270 10.55 9.03 15.55
N GLY A 271 10.36 10.32 15.82
CA GLY A 271 11.35 11.38 15.60
C GLY A 271 10.75 12.62 14.93
N ASN A 272 11.42 13.76 15.09
CA ASN A 272 10.93 15.06 14.60
C ASN A 272 10.74 15.12 13.08
N ASP A 273 10.05 16.16 12.61
CA ASP A 273 10.00 16.49 11.20
C ASP A 273 11.42 16.58 10.61
N ALA A 274 11.56 16.18 9.34
CA ALA A 274 12.83 16.11 8.64
C ALA A 274 13.93 15.24 9.29
N SER A 275 13.66 14.42 10.31
CA SER A 275 14.70 13.55 10.90
C SER A 275 15.17 12.39 10.00
N GLY A 276 14.43 12.12 8.91
CA GLY A 276 14.76 11.11 7.89
C GLY A 276 14.04 9.77 8.03
N LYS A 277 12.95 9.68 8.81
CA LYS A 277 12.14 8.46 9.01
C LYS A 277 11.64 7.82 7.71
N THR A 278 10.97 8.60 6.88
CA THR A 278 10.40 8.13 5.62
C THR A 278 11.48 7.79 4.61
N THR A 279 12.54 8.59 4.56
CA THR A 279 13.73 8.33 3.74
C THR A 279 14.37 7.01 4.13
N MET A 280 14.54 6.75 5.43
CA MET A 280 15.07 5.50 5.97
C MET A 280 14.20 4.31 5.59
N LEU A 281 12.88 4.42 5.79
CA LEU A 281 11.93 3.35 5.49
C LEU A 281 11.94 2.98 4.00
N TYR A 282 11.96 3.98 3.12
CA TYR A 282 12.02 3.74 1.68
C TYR A 282 13.38 3.25 1.21
N LYS A 283 14.49 3.75 1.77
CA LYS A 283 15.82 3.23 1.46
C LYS A 283 15.93 1.73 1.77
N LEU A 284 15.38 1.30 2.91
CA LEU A 284 15.31 -0.11 3.31
C LEU A 284 14.38 -0.96 2.45
N LYS A 285 13.26 -0.38 1.98
CA LYS A 285 12.26 -1.11 1.18
C LYS A 285 12.61 -1.18 -0.31
N LEU A 286 13.27 -0.16 -0.83
CA LEU A 286 13.43 0.10 -2.28
C LEU A 286 14.89 0.10 -2.75
N GLY A 287 15.87 0.18 -1.86
CA GLY A 287 17.30 0.26 -2.20
C GLY A 287 17.76 1.61 -2.78
N GLU A 288 16.85 2.44 -3.28
CA GLU A 288 17.14 3.71 -3.97
C GLU A 288 16.98 4.95 -3.06
N ILE A 289 17.53 6.09 -3.52
CA ILE A 289 17.42 7.40 -2.86
C ILE A 289 16.08 8.03 -3.23
N VAL A 290 15.18 8.21 -2.26
CA VAL A 290 13.86 8.84 -2.48
C VAL A 290 13.83 10.24 -1.88
N THR A 291 13.49 11.24 -2.69
CA THR A 291 13.16 12.60 -2.22
C THR A 291 11.78 12.61 -1.57
N THR A 292 11.71 12.91 -0.27
CA THR A 292 10.48 12.80 0.53
C THR A 292 9.91 14.16 0.92
N ILE A 293 8.58 14.29 0.89
CA ILE A 293 7.82 15.42 1.48
C ILE A 293 7.48 15.05 2.94
N PRO A 294 7.36 16.01 3.89
CA PRO A 294 6.96 15.70 5.27
C PRO A 294 5.68 14.86 5.35
N THR A 295 5.77 13.70 6.02
CA THR A 295 4.67 12.74 6.13
C THR A 295 3.50 13.31 6.94
N ILE A 296 2.33 13.34 6.30
CA ILE A 296 1.05 13.72 6.92
C ILE A 296 0.32 12.43 7.31
N GLY A 297 0.28 12.11 8.61
CA GLY A 297 -0.38 10.89 9.12
C GLY A 297 0.59 9.72 9.33
N PHE A 298 0.29 8.56 8.75
CA PHE A 298 1.08 7.32 8.90
C PHE A 298 1.45 6.75 7.54
N ASN A 299 2.68 6.24 7.41
CA ASN A 299 3.13 5.42 6.29
C ASN A 299 3.50 4.02 6.81
N VAL A 300 3.12 2.97 6.11
CA VAL A 300 3.31 1.59 6.59
C VAL A 300 3.91 0.74 5.49
N GLU A 301 5.08 0.19 5.77
CA GLU A 301 5.78 -0.68 4.85
C GLU A 301 6.26 -1.95 5.54
N THR A 302 6.23 -3.07 4.82
CA THR A 302 6.73 -4.36 5.30
C THR A 302 8.07 -4.67 4.65
N LEU A 303 9.11 -4.76 5.46
CA LEU A 303 10.43 -5.25 5.08
C LEU A 303 10.40 -6.78 5.11
N GLU A 304 10.75 -7.39 3.99
CA GLU A 304 10.84 -8.85 3.87
C GLU A 304 12.31 -9.25 3.96
N TYR A 305 12.59 -10.20 4.85
CA TYR A 305 13.93 -10.72 5.05
C TYR A 305 14.09 -12.10 4.39
N PRO A 306 15.33 -12.46 4.03
CA PRO A 306 15.61 -13.66 3.21
C PRO A 306 15.33 -14.96 3.95
N ASP A 307 15.39 -14.93 5.29
CA ASP A 307 15.04 -16.04 6.16
C ASP A 307 13.51 -16.21 6.34
N GLY A 308 12.71 -15.48 5.57
CA GLY A 308 11.26 -15.46 5.63
C GLY A 308 10.70 -14.65 6.79
N GLY A 309 11.55 -13.99 7.58
CA GLY A 309 11.13 -13.04 8.61
C GLY A 309 10.53 -11.77 7.98
N LYS A 310 9.58 -11.16 8.67
CA LYS A 310 8.97 -9.90 8.22
C LYS A 310 9.02 -8.87 9.33
N ILE A 311 9.36 -7.63 8.98
CA ILE A 311 9.26 -6.49 9.89
C ILE A 311 8.31 -5.48 9.25
N THR A 312 7.18 -5.24 9.90
CA THR A 312 6.23 -4.18 9.48
C THR A 312 6.53 -2.91 10.26
N LEU A 313 6.97 -1.86 9.57
CA LEU A 313 7.31 -0.57 10.16
C LEU A 313 6.24 0.47 9.88
N TRP A 314 5.83 1.16 10.94
CA TRP A 314 4.88 2.26 10.90
C TRP A 314 5.64 3.58 11.07
N ASP A 315 5.86 4.31 9.98
CA ASP A 315 6.42 5.66 9.99
C ASP A 315 5.34 6.69 10.36
N VAL A 316 5.53 7.32 11.51
CA VAL A 316 4.59 8.30 12.07
C VAL A 316 5.02 9.71 11.67
N GLY A 317 4.11 10.49 11.10
CA GLY A 317 4.37 11.90 10.78
C GLY A 317 4.79 12.71 12.01
N GLY A 318 5.68 13.69 11.81
CA GLY A 318 6.30 14.45 12.91
C GLY A 318 5.44 15.58 13.51
N CYS A 319 4.21 15.79 13.04
CA CYS A 319 3.35 16.92 13.41
C CYS A 319 2.65 16.74 14.78
N ASP A 320 2.54 17.81 15.57
CA ASP A 320 1.98 17.79 16.93
C ASP A 320 0.56 17.23 17.03
N LYS A 321 -0.25 17.40 15.98
CA LYS A 321 -1.67 16.96 15.97
C LYS A 321 -1.85 15.44 16.00
N ILE A 322 -0.85 14.65 15.62
CA ILE A 322 -0.94 13.18 15.55
C ILE A 322 -0.17 12.46 16.65
N ARG A 323 0.66 13.18 17.42
CA ARG A 323 1.46 12.64 18.53
C ARG A 323 0.62 11.95 19.62
N PRO A 324 -0.56 12.45 20.03
CA PRO A 324 -1.41 11.77 21.01
C PRO A 324 -1.96 10.41 20.55
N LEU A 325 -2.00 10.16 19.24
CA LEU A 325 -2.51 8.91 18.68
C LEU A 325 -1.49 7.77 18.75
N ILE A 326 -0.21 8.08 18.94
CA ILE A 326 0.92 7.11 18.94
C ILE A 326 0.73 6.03 19.99
N ARG A 327 0.18 6.37 21.16
CA ARG A 327 -0.11 5.43 22.26
C ARG A 327 -0.97 4.24 21.82
N HIS A 328 -1.85 4.41 20.83
CA HIS A 328 -2.71 3.32 20.33
C HIS A 328 -1.96 2.32 19.44
N TYR A 329 -0.78 2.71 18.95
CA TYR A 329 0.08 1.89 18.11
C TYR A 329 1.25 1.29 18.91
N MET A 330 1.50 1.78 20.13
CA MET A 330 2.45 1.19 21.08
C MET A 330 1.79 -0.01 21.76
N GLN A 331 2.22 -1.23 21.41
CA GLN A 331 1.71 -2.47 21.98
C GLN A 331 2.86 -3.30 22.57
N PRO A 332 2.63 -4.13 23.60
CA PRO A 332 3.71 -4.88 24.28
C PRO A 332 4.56 -5.77 23.37
N ASP A 333 4.04 -6.18 22.21
CA ASP A 333 4.70 -7.03 21.22
C ASP A 333 5.46 -6.24 20.12
N ARG A 334 5.46 -4.90 20.20
CA ARG A 334 6.12 -4.01 19.23
C ARG A 334 7.40 -3.39 19.80
N PHE A 335 8.31 -3.08 18.89
CA PHE A 335 9.51 -2.30 19.21
C PHE A 335 9.41 -0.87 18.65
N LEU A 336 10.19 0.05 19.21
CA LEU A 336 10.22 1.45 18.79
C LEU A 336 11.57 1.79 18.17
N ILE A 337 11.59 2.58 17.10
CA ILE A 337 12.78 3.23 16.55
C ILE A 337 12.57 4.74 16.70
N PHE A 338 13.46 5.43 17.40
CA PHE A 338 13.47 6.88 17.50
C PHE A 338 14.63 7.45 16.68
N ILE A 339 14.35 8.35 15.74
CA ILE A 339 15.36 8.93 14.85
C ILE A 339 15.59 10.40 15.19
N GLN A 340 16.82 10.72 15.58
CA GLN A 340 17.33 12.06 15.80
C GLN A 340 18.13 12.54 14.57
N SER A 341 17.93 13.79 14.15
CA SER A 341 18.76 14.44 13.13
C SER A 341 20.01 15.05 13.76
N CYS A 342 21.19 14.75 13.21
CA CYS A 342 22.46 15.38 13.60
C CYS A 342 22.77 16.64 12.80
N GLY A 343 22.12 16.85 11.66
CA GLY A 343 22.36 18.02 10.80
C GLY A 343 21.66 19.31 11.22
N ASP A 344 20.89 19.29 12.32
CA ASP A 344 20.20 20.47 12.86
C ASP A 344 20.60 20.65 14.33
N LEU A 345 21.55 21.56 14.56
CA LEU A 345 22.20 21.79 15.86
C LEU A 345 21.58 22.95 16.65
N ASP A 346 20.46 23.48 16.18
CA ASP A 346 19.71 24.49 16.91
C ASP A 346 19.28 23.93 18.28
N PRO A 347 19.68 24.55 19.41
CA PRO A 347 19.30 24.10 20.75
C PRO A 347 17.79 23.89 20.93
N ASP A 348 16.96 24.72 20.31
CA ASP A 348 15.50 24.62 20.41
C ASP A 348 14.98 23.38 19.66
N ARG A 349 15.60 23.02 18.53
CA ARG A 349 15.28 21.80 17.77
C ARG A 349 15.70 20.54 18.50
N ILE A 350 16.83 20.58 19.21
CA ILE A 350 17.31 19.48 20.06
C ILE A 350 16.35 19.30 21.24
N GLU A 351 16.02 20.37 21.97
CA GLU A 351 15.10 20.29 23.11
C GLU A 351 13.71 19.80 22.68
N PHE A 352 13.19 20.25 21.54
CA PHE A 352 11.92 19.75 21.01
C PHE A 352 11.97 18.24 20.70
N SER A 353 13.12 17.72 20.27
CA SER A 353 13.30 16.28 20.08
C SER A 353 13.40 15.53 21.40
N LEU A 354 14.08 16.09 22.40
CA LEU A 354 14.15 15.53 23.74
C LEU A 354 12.75 15.50 24.39
N GLU A 355 11.93 16.54 24.20
CA GLU A 355 10.54 16.56 24.67
C GLU A 355 9.71 15.45 24.00
N TYR A 356 9.90 15.25 22.69
CA TYR A 356 9.23 14.15 21.99
C TYR A 356 9.73 12.77 22.44
N LEU A 357 11.01 12.62 22.73
CA LEU A 357 11.58 11.42 23.33
C LEU A 357 10.99 11.14 24.71
N ARG A 358 10.90 12.15 25.59
CA ARG A 358 10.28 12.04 26.93
C ARG A 358 8.84 11.56 26.81
N MET A 359 8.08 12.12 25.86
CA MET A 359 6.72 11.67 25.56
C MET A 359 6.69 10.20 25.10
N GLY A 360 7.58 9.82 24.19
CA GLY A 360 7.70 8.45 23.70
C GLY A 360 8.06 7.44 24.79
N LEU A 361 8.96 7.80 25.70
CA LEU A 361 9.38 6.97 26.85
C LEU A 361 8.25 6.81 27.87
N ALA A 362 7.51 7.87 28.16
CA ALA A 362 6.34 7.81 29.04
C ALA A 362 5.25 6.88 28.47
N MET A 363 4.92 7.04 27.18
CA MET A 363 3.94 6.18 26.50
C MET A 363 4.43 4.72 26.41
N MET A 364 5.72 4.51 26.15
CA MET A 364 6.33 3.18 26.14
C MET A 364 6.11 2.45 27.47
N ALA A 365 6.34 3.14 28.59
CA ALA A 365 6.15 2.60 29.93
C ALA A 365 4.66 2.33 30.25
N GLU A 366 3.75 3.23 29.86
CA GLU A 366 2.31 3.07 30.07
C GLU A 366 1.71 1.90 29.27
N GLN A 367 2.15 1.71 28.02
CA GLN A 367 1.59 0.70 27.11
C GLN A 367 2.30 -0.67 27.18
N GLY A 368 3.33 -0.80 28.02
CA GLY A 368 4.06 -2.05 28.21
C GLY A 368 5.00 -2.43 27.06
N CYS A 369 5.33 -1.50 26.16
CA CYS A 369 6.36 -1.68 25.14
C CYS A 369 7.73 -1.80 25.82
N ARG A 370 8.51 -2.84 25.50
CA ARG A 370 9.78 -3.10 26.21
C ARG A 370 11.04 -2.68 25.49
N HIS A 371 11.00 -2.51 24.16
CA HIS A 371 12.19 -2.34 23.33
C HIS A 371 12.15 -1.02 22.55
N MET A 372 13.20 -0.21 22.68
CA MET A 372 13.38 1.03 21.90
C MET A 372 14.82 1.14 21.40
N PHE A 373 14.96 1.56 20.14
CA PHE A 373 16.25 1.79 19.48
C PHE A 373 16.34 3.26 19.07
N ILE A 374 17.43 3.92 19.40
CA ILE A 374 17.65 5.34 19.09
C ILE A 374 18.76 5.45 18.06
N LEU A 375 18.48 6.12 16.94
CA LEU A 375 19.38 6.31 15.81
C LEU A 375 19.69 7.79 15.59
N PHE A 376 20.96 8.10 15.34
CA PHE A 376 21.46 9.44 15.04
C PHE A 376 21.76 9.57 13.54
N ASN A 377 20.79 10.08 12.80
CA ASN A 377 20.80 10.16 11.34
C ASN A 377 21.35 11.51 10.84
N LYS A 378 21.74 11.57 9.57
CA LYS A 378 22.30 12.76 8.88
C LYS A 378 23.68 13.19 9.39
N GLN A 379 24.51 12.24 9.79
CA GLN A 379 25.87 12.55 10.21
C GLN A 379 26.77 12.99 9.04
N ASP A 380 26.36 12.73 7.80
CA ASP A 380 26.97 13.22 6.57
C ASP A 380 26.95 14.75 6.45
N LEU A 381 25.99 15.42 7.10
CA LEU A 381 25.90 16.88 7.13
C LEU A 381 26.89 17.52 8.12
N LEU A 382 27.55 16.72 8.96
CA LEU A 382 28.57 17.19 9.90
C LEU A 382 29.97 17.12 9.26
N LEU A 383 30.80 18.12 9.56
CA LEU A 383 32.21 18.12 9.17
C LEU A 383 32.93 16.90 9.77
N PRO A 384 33.77 16.18 9.02
CA PRO A 384 34.44 14.96 9.49
C PRO A 384 35.17 15.12 10.84
N ASP A 385 35.88 16.24 11.02
CA ASP A 385 36.68 16.50 12.22
C ASP A 385 35.84 16.87 13.46
N GLU A 386 34.59 17.30 13.27
CA GLU A 386 33.68 17.73 14.34
C GLU A 386 32.58 16.71 14.66
N ARG A 387 32.30 15.79 13.71
CA ARG A 387 31.22 14.79 13.77
C ARG A 387 31.20 14.03 15.09
N ASP A 388 32.34 13.45 15.48
CA ASP A 388 32.44 12.64 16.70
C ASP A 388 32.12 13.44 17.96
N SER A 389 32.60 14.68 18.03
CA SER A 389 32.37 15.55 19.20
C SER A 389 30.89 15.93 19.32
N ILE A 390 30.28 16.31 18.19
CA ILE A 390 28.87 16.72 18.12
C ILE A 390 27.94 15.56 18.43
N VAL A 391 28.14 14.40 17.79
CA VAL A 391 27.33 13.19 18.03
C VAL A 391 27.44 12.76 19.49
N LYS A 392 28.65 12.78 20.08
CA LYS A 392 28.84 12.51 21.52
C LYS A 392 28.08 13.51 22.40
N GLY A 393 28.06 14.78 22.04
CA GLY A 393 27.33 15.81 22.77
C GLY A 393 25.80 15.60 22.75
N ILE A 394 25.23 15.29 21.59
CA ILE A 394 23.80 14.97 21.45
C ILE A 394 23.48 13.67 22.20
N ARG A 395 24.32 12.65 22.03
CA ARG A 395 24.19 11.36 22.71
C ARG A 395 24.13 11.50 24.23
N ALA A 396 25.01 12.30 24.83
CA ALA A 396 25.01 12.52 26.28
C ALA A 396 23.68 13.11 26.80
N GLN A 397 23.01 13.95 26.00
CA GLN A 397 21.70 14.50 26.34
C GLN A 397 20.61 13.41 26.30
N PHE A 398 20.61 12.59 25.25
CA PHE A 398 19.67 11.46 25.12
C PHE A 398 19.89 10.40 26.22
N GLU A 399 21.14 10.08 26.56
CA GLU A 399 21.50 9.16 27.65
C GLU A 399 20.94 9.63 29.00
N LYS A 400 20.95 10.94 29.25
CA LYS A 400 20.37 11.53 30.46
C LYS A 400 18.84 11.34 30.52
N GLU A 401 18.14 11.46 29.40
CA GLU A 401 16.67 11.29 29.34
C GLU A 401 16.22 9.83 29.46
N ILE A 402 17.00 8.88 28.91
CA ILE A 402 16.64 7.45 28.97
C ILE A 402 17.02 6.80 30.31
N ALA A 403 17.97 7.36 31.06
CA ALA A 403 18.49 6.79 32.31
C ALA A 403 17.42 6.32 33.32
N PRO A 404 16.31 7.05 33.53
CA PRO A 404 15.23 6.61 34.43
C PRO A 404 14.50 5.33 33.98
N TYR A 405 14.53 5.00 32.68
CA TYR A 405 13.75 3.92 32.08
C TYR A 405 14.55 2.61 31.91
N LEU A 406 15.89 2.68 31.92
CA LEU A 406 16.80 1.55 31.67
C LEU A 406 16.66 0.39 32.68
N ALA A 407 16.11 0.64 33.87
CA ALA A 407 15.88 -0.42 34.86
C ALA A 407 14.77 -1.40 34.44
N ASN A 408 13.78 -0.93 33.66
CA ASN A 408 12.57 -1.68 33.33
C ASN A 408 12.36 -1.90 31.83
N HIS A 409 13.16 -1.24 30.98
CA HIS A 409 13.03 -1.24 29.53
C HIS A 409 14.39 -1.47 28.85
N ASP A 410 14.39 -2.15 27.72
CA ASP A 410 15.55 -2.39 26.87
C ASP A 410 15.65 -1.28 25.83
N ILE A 411 16.33 -0.20 26.21
CA ILE A 411 16.55 0.98 25.36
C ILE A 411 18.00 0.98 24.92
N LYS A 412 18.24 0.95 23.60
CA LYS A 412 19.58 0.94 23.01
C LYS A 412 19.79 2.16 22.12
N ILE A 413 20.90 2.85 22.34
CA ILE A 413 21.42 3.83 21.39
C ILE A 413 22.31 3.08 20.41
N LEU A 414 21.96 3.15 19.13
CA LEU A 414 22.69 2.51 18.03
C LEU A 414 23.62 3.55 17.40
N ASP A 415 24.88 3.52 17.83
CA ASP A 415 25.90 4.48 17.44
C ASP A 415 26.65 3.99 16.21
N TYR A 416 26.22 4.47 15.06
CA TYR A 416 26.76 4.12 13.75
C TYR A 416 27.37 5.36 13.11
N PRO A 417 28.71 5.53 13.15
CA PRO A 417 29.37 6.70 12.58
C PRO A 417 29.09 6.84 11.09
N GLY A 418 28.65 8.03 10.66
CA GLY A 418 28.28 8.27 9.27
C GLY A 418 26.86 7.82 8.89
N LEU A 419 26.02 7.40 9.85
CA LEU A 419 24.65 6.98 9.56
C LEU A 419 23.89 8.04 8.75
N CYS A 420 23.46 7.63 7.56
CA CYS A 420 22.75 8.47 6.61
C CYS A 420 21.66 7.67 5.89
N ALA A 421 20.40 8.04 6.13
CA ALA A 421 19.25 7.43 5.48
C ALA A 421 19.22 7.68 3.96
N THR A 422 19.83 8.76 3.47
CA THR A 422 19.85 9.12 2.04
C THR A 422 20.82 8.23 1.27
N SER A 423 22.09 8.13 1.71
CA SER A 423 23.08 7.25 1.07
C SER A 423 22.83 5.78 1.40
N GLY A 424 22.23 5.49 2.56
CA GLY A 424 22.09 4.14 3.11
C GLY A 424 23.30 3.71 3.94
N GLU A 425 24.30 4.59 4.11
CA GLU A 425 25.49 4.34 4.90
C GLU A 425 25.12 3.98 6.35
N GLN A 426 25.67 2.88 6.84
CA GLN A 426 25.38 2.25 8.14
C GLN A 426 23.91 1.89 8.45
N LEU A 427 22.99 2.05 7.49
CA LEU A 427 21.57 1.83 7.73
C LEU A 427 21.20 0.34 7.86
N TYR A 428 21.73 -0.50 6.97
CA TYR A 428 21.50 -1.95 7.03
C TYR A 428 22.14 -2.63 8.25
N PRO A 429 23.40 -2.30 8.64
CA PRO A 429 23.98 -2.75 9.90
C PRO A 429 23.10 -2.41 11.12
N ALA A 430 22.64 -1.15 11.21
CA ALA A 430 21.77 -0.72 12.30
C ALA A 430 20.47 -1.53 12.36
N MET A 431 19.81 -1.76 11.22
CA MET A 431 18.60 -2.56 11.14
C MET A 431 18.82 -4.04 11.43
N GLU A 432 19.97 -4.59 11.09
CA GLU A 432 20.33 -5.97 11.41
C GLU A 432 20.54 -6.15 12.92
N GLU A 433 21.16 -5.19 13.61
CA GLU A 433 21.29 -5.21 15.07
C GLU A 433 19.92 -5.12 15.77
N ILE A 434 19.01 -4.28 15.25
CA ILE A 434 17.62 -4.22 15.71
C ILE A 434 16.98 -5.60 15.54
N ARG A 435 17.10 -6.20 14.35
CA ARG A 435 16.53 -7.52 14.02
C ARG A 435 17.06 -8.63 14.93
N GLN A 436 18.37 -8.64 15.18
CA GLN A 436 18.99 -9.63 16.07
C GLN A 436 18.52 -9.43 17.52
N THR A 437 18.46 -8.18 17.98
CA THR A 437 17.96 -7.87 19.33
C THR A 437 16.52 -8.35 19.49
N ILE A 438 15.63 -8.07 18.52
CA ILE A 438 14.23 -8.49 18.62
C ILE A 438 14.03 -10.01 18.48
N GLN A 439 14.89 -10.70 17.74
CA GLN A 439 14.85 -12.17 17.61
C GLN A 439 15.29 -12.90 18.88
N GLN A 440 16.16 -12.28 19.69
CA GLN A 440 16.63 -12.84 20.96
C GLN A 440 15.59 -12.68 22.09
N ILE A 441 14.56 -11.84 21.89
CA ILE A 441 13.44 -11.74 22.80
C ILE A 441 12.68 -13.07 22.78
N LYS A 442 12.84 -13.88 23.83
CA LYS A 442 11.98 -15.05 24.04
C LYS A 442 10.54 -14.53 24.17
N LYS A 443 9.71 -14.81 23.17
CA LYS A 443 8.25 -14.73 23.35
C LYS A 443 7.92 -15.49 24.64
N PRO A 444 7.19 -14.88 25.61
CA PRO A 444 6.77 -15.61 26.80
C PRO A 444 6.14 -16.93 26.36
N ALA A 445 6.52 -18.04 27.02
CA ALA A 445 6.02 -19.36 26.68
C ALA A 445 4.49 -19.32 26.64
N GLN A 446 3.92 -19.42 25.43
CA GLN A 446 2.51 -19.71 25.28
C GLN A 446 2.33 -21.14 25.78
N PRO A 447 1.51 -21.39 26.82
CA PRO A 447 1.11 -22.75 27.14
C PRO A 447 0.48 -23.35 25.88
N ASP A 448 0.65 -24.66 25.71
CA ASP A 448 0.33 -25.45 24.52
C ASP A 448 -1.18 -25.47 24.25
N THR A 449 -1.68 -24.32 23.80
CA THR A 449 -3.08 -24.01 23.57
C THR A 449 -3.34 -23.83 22.08
N LYS A 450 -2.33 -23.92 21.19
CA LYS A 450 -2.54 -23.68 19.76
C LYS A 450 -3.31 -24.81 19.07
N THR A 451 -3.15 -26.05 19.53
CA THR A 451 -3.90 -27.18 18.96
C THR A 451 -5.34 -27.22 19.48
N GLN A 452 -5.59 -26.81 20.74
CA GLN A 452 -6.94 -26.71 21.31
C GLN A 452 -7.68 -25.41 20.90
N VAL A 453 -6.96 -24.30 20.68
CA VAL A 453 -7.54 -23.01 20.23
C VAL A 453 -7.81 -23.02 18.74
N ALA A 454 -7.00 -23.70 17.91
CA ALA A 454 -7.30 -23.86 16.48
C ALA A 454 -8.61 -24.63 16.23
N GLU A 455 -9.00 -25.52 17.14
CA GLU A 455 -10.31 -26.19 17.10
C GLU A 455 -11.44 -25.31 17.69
N LEU A 456 -11.15 -24.45 18.67
CA LEU A 456 -12.14 -23.53 19.28
C LEU A 456 -12.39 -22.23 18.48
N GLU A 457 -11.44 -21.77 17.67
CA GLU A 457 -11.54 -20.51 16.90
C GLU A 457 -12.28 -20.64 15.57
N LYS A 458 -12.51 -21.87 15.07
CA LYS A 458 -13.34 -22.07 13.88
C LYS A 458 -14.84 -21.84 14.14
N GLY A 459 -15.25 -21.74 15.41
CA GLY A 459 -16.65 -21.68 15.80
C GLY A 459 -17.41 -22.96 15.39
N PRO A 460 -18.64 -23.16 15.89
CA PRO A 460 -19.49 -24.24 15.41
C PRO A 460 -19.77 -24.08 13.91
N SER A 461 -19.68 -25.18 13.17
CA SER A 461 -20.00 -25.22 11.74
C SER A 461 -21.45 -24.83 11.47
N SER A 462 -21.75 -24.36 10.25
CA SER A 462 -23.10 -23.98 9.85
C SER A 462 -24.13 -25.11 10.06
N SER A 463 -23.73 -26.37 9.84
CA SER A 463 -24.55 -27.56 10.11
C SER A 463 -24.83 -27.80 11.59
N GLU A 464 -23.85 -27.59 12.47
CA GLU A 464 -24.04 -27.74 13.92
C GLU A 464 -24.94 -26.66 14.50
N LEU A 465 -24.80 -25.43 13.99
CA LEU A 465 -25.66 -24.31 14.37
C LEU A 465 -27.12 -24.55 13.95
N LEU A 466 -27.36 -25.05 12.74
CA LEU A 466 -28.69 -25.44 12.27
C LEU A 466 -29.32 -26.52 13.15
N GLU A 467 -28.53 -27.51 13.57
CA GLU A 467 -29.03 -28.58 14.44
C GLU A 467 -29.38 -28.08 15.84
N ARG A 468 -28.61 -27.13 16.39
CA ARG A 468 -28.95 -26.44 17.65
C ARG A 468 -30.27 -25.69 17.55
N VAL A 469 -30.52 -24.99 16.43
CA VAL A 469 -31.81 -24.31 16.19
C VAL A 469 -32.95 -25.34 16.15
N ARG A 470 -32.80 -26.44 15.41
CA ARG A 470 -33.85 -27.47 15.29
C ARG A 470 -34.19 -28.12 16.62
N LYS A 471 -33.17 -28.48 17.42
CA LYS A 471 -33.37 -29.07 18.74
C LYS A 471 -34.06 -28.09 19.70
N ALA A 472 -33.56 -26.86 19.78
CA ALA A 472 -34.17 -25.84 20.65
C ALA A 472 -35.60 -25.48 20.22
N ASN A 473 -35.89 -25.46 18.92
CA ASN A 473 -37.25 -25.27 18.40
C ASN A 473 -38.18 -26.44 18.73
N ALA A 474 -37.70 -27.69 18.70
CA ALA A 474 -38.51 -28.88 18.98
C ALA A 474 -38.99 -28.93 20.44
N ASP A 475 -38.17 -28.44 21.37
CA ASP A 475 -38.46 -28.39 22.80
C ASP A 475 -39.19 -27.10 23.22
N ALA A 476 -39.44 -26.16 22.29
CA ALA A 476 -39.99 -24.84 22.58
C ALA A 476 -41.51 -24.85 22.75
N VAL A 477 -42.00 -24.27 23.86
CA VAL A 477 -43.43 -23.95 24.02
C VAL A 477 -43.88 -22.87 23.03
N ASN A 478 -45.18 -22.84 22.72
CA ASN A 478 -45.76 -21.88 21.79
C ASN A 478 -45.49 -20.42 22.22
N ALA A 479 -45.57 -19.48 21.28
CA ALA A 479 -45.17 -18.09 21.49
C ALA A 479 -45.96 -17.38 22.61
N GLU A 480 -47.28 -17.59 22.69
CA GLU A 480 -48.13 -16.95 23.71
C GLU A 480 -47.80 -17.45 25.11
N SER A 481 -47.69 -18.77 25.29
CA SER A 481 -47.31 -19.38 26.57
C SER A 481 -45.90 -18.99 26.99
N PHE A 482 -44.95 -18.94 26.03
CA PHE A 482 -43.60 -18.46 26.30
C PHE A 482 -43.61 -17.01 26.80
N TRP A 483 -44.33 -16.12 26.11
CA TRP A 483 -44.38 -14.71 26.46
C TRP A 483 -45.04 -14.49 27.82
N ALA A 484 -46.14 -15.19 28.12
CA ALA A 484 -46.78 -15.14 29.42
C ALA A 484 -45.80 -15.55 30.53
N SER A 485 -45.09 -16.66 30.36
CA SER A 485 -44.09 -17.13 31.33
C SER A 485 -42.87 -16.21 31.47
N PHE A 486 -42.46 -15.52 30.40
CA PHE A 486 -41.41 -14.51 30.48
C PHE A 486 -41.88 -13.25 31.24
N MET A 487 -43.14 -12.85 31.04
CA MET A 487 -43.71 -11.68 31.69
C MET A 487 -44.00 -11.92 33.17
N ASP A 488 -44.48 -13.09 33.56
CA ASP A 488 -44.72 -13.43 34.98
C ASP A 488 -43.48 -13.99 35.71
N GLY A 489 -42.43 -14.36 34.98
CA GLY A 489 -41.17 -14.88 35.51
C GLY A 489 -41.16 -16.38 35.82
N SER A 490 -42.16 -17.14 35.36
CA SER A 490 -42.33 -18.58 35.59
C SER A 490 -41.53 -19.49 34.63
N LEU A 491 -40.68 -18.94 33.76
CA LEU A 491 -39.88 -19.72 32.79
C LEU A 491 -39.08 -20.86 33.45
N SER A 492 -39.23 -22.09 32.94
CA SER A 492 -38.58 -23.29 33.48
C SER A 492 -37.07 -23.37 33.24
N SER A 493 -36.56 -22.72 32.20
CA SER A 493 -35.14 -22.71 31.81
C SER A 493 -34.74 -21.38 31.17
N TRP A 494 -33.46 -21.03 31.28
CA TRP A 494 -32.90 -19.81 30.68
C TRP A 494 -31.57 -20.12 29.98
N ASP A 495 -31.65 -20.38 28.68
CA ASP A 495 -30.48 -20.66 27.83
C ASP A 495 -30.31 -19.58 26.74
N HIS A 496 -29.28 -19.72 25.89
CA HIS A 496 -28.99 -18.77 24.82
C HIS A 496 -30.16 -18.59 23.84
N TYR A 497 -30.84 -19.68 23.48
CA TYR A 497 -31.99 -19.63 22.58
C TYR A 497 -33.17 -18.89 23.24
N THR A 498 -33.43 -19.18 24.52
CA THR A 498 -34.46 -18.53 25.33
C THR A 498 -34.21 -17.03 25.45
N HIS A 499 -32.93 -16.63 25.65
CA HIS A 499 -32.50 -15.25 25.74
C HIS A 499 -32.72 -14.48 24.42
N LEU A 500 -32.31 -15.06 23.29
CA LEU A 500 -32.50 -14.47 21.97
C LEU A 500 -34.00 -14.36 21.60
N ARG A 501 -34.80 -15.39 21.95
CA ARG A 501 -36.26 -15.38 21.74
C ARG A 501 -36.95 -14.28 22.54
N ALA A 502 -36.57 -14.11 23.80
CA ALA A 502 -37.07 -13.01 24.64
C ALA A 502 -36.67 -11.64 24.06
N GLY A 503 -35.42 -11.48 23.63
CA GLY A 503 -34.95 -10.25 22.98
C GLY A 503 -35.72 -9.91 21.70
N PHE A 504 -36.03 -10.91 20.87
CA PHE A 504 -36.88 -10.72 19.69
C PHE A 504 -38.31 -10.28 20.05
N PHE A 505 -38.92 -10.87 21.09
CA PHE A 505 -40.30 -10.54 21.49
C PHE A 505 -40.40 -9.13 22.06
N VAL A 506 -39.34 -8.64 22.70
CA VAL A 506 -39.22 -7.25 23.17
C VAL A 506 -39.02 -6.30 21.99
N LEU A 507 -38.17 -6.63 21.01
CA LEU A 507 -38.01 -5.85 19.77
C LEU A 507 -39.34 -5.70 19.03
N HIS A 508 -40.10 -6.80 18.90
CA HIS A 508 -41.42 -6.79 18.29
C HIS A 508 -42.37 -5.76 18.94
N ASP A 509 -42.51 -5.79 20.27
CA ASP A 509 -43.41 -4.86 20.98
C ASP A 509 -42.91 -3.42 20.97
N CYS A 510 -41.59 -3.22 21.09
CA CYS A 510 -41.00 -1.89 21.08
C CYS A 510 -41.11 -1.24 19.69
N PHE A 511 -40.89 -1.98 18.61
CA PHE A 511 -41.06 -1.47 17.25
C PHE A 511 -42.53 -1.17 16.93
N ALA A 512 -43.47 -1.97 17.44
CA ALA A 512 -44.90 -1.65 17.34
C ALA A 512 -45.26 -0.32 18.03
N ARG A 513 -44.47 0.09 19.04
CA ARG A 513 -44.58 1.38 19.74
C ARG A 513 -43.74 2.50 19.11
N GLY A 514 -42.99 2.24 18.06
CA GLY A 514 -42.13 3.21 17.37
C GLY A 514 -40.79 3.50 18.05
N PHE A 515 -40.32 2.62 18.94
CA PHE A 515 -39.05 2.79 19.64
C PHE A 515 -37.85 2.34 18.80
N GLY A 516 -36.70 3.02 18.98
CA GLY A 516 -35.43 2.64 18.37
C GLY A 516 -34.73 1.51 19.15
N LEU A 517 -33.65 0.98 18.58
CA LEU A 517 -32.91 -0.17 19.13
C LEU A 517 -32.38 0.08 20.56
N LEU A 518 -31.93 1.30 20.87
CA LEU A 518 -31.38 1.63 22.19
C LEU A 518 -32.49 1.68 23.24
N GLU A 519 -33.65 2.24 22.90
CA GLU A 519 -34.83 2.22 23.75
C GLU A 519 -35.35 0.79 23.97
N CYS A 520 -35.29 -0.06 22.94
CA CYS A 520 -35.59 -1.50 23.07
C CYS A 520 -34.63 -2.20 24.04
N ALA A 521 -33.35 -1.82 24.02
CA ALA A 521 -32.35 -2.39 24.92
C ALA A 521 -32.56 -2.00 26.37
N ASP A 522 -32.99 -0.76 26.64
CA ASP A 522 -33.34 -0.32 27.98
C ASP A 522 -34.58 -1.08 28.52
N GLU A 523 -35.62 -1.28 27.70
CA GLU A 523 -36.80 -2.09 28.04
C GLU A 523 -36.42 -3.58 28.29
N PHE A 524 -35.58 -4.17 27.43
CA PHE A 524 -35.14 -5.55 27.63
C PHE A 524 -34.30 -5.70 28.91
N MET A 525 -33.40 -4.75 29.18
CA MET A 525 -32.62 -4.71 30.42
C MET A 525 -33.51 -4.58 31.66
N ALA A 526 -34.61 -3.81 31.60
CA ALA A 526 -35.58 -3.72 32.70
C ALA A 526 -36.24 -5.09 32.98
N HIS A 527 -36.62 -5.83 31.94
CA HIS A 527 -37.15 -7.19 32.09
C HIS A 527 -36.10 -8.17 32.64
N LEU A 528 -34.86 -8.15 32.15
CA LEU A 528 -33.78 -9.00 32.65
C LEU A 528 -33.47 -8.72 34.13
N ASN A 529 -33.48 -7.45 34.54
CA ASN A 529 -33.30 -7.06 35.93
C ASN A 529 -34.45 -7.54 36.82
N ARG A 530 -35.71 -7.45 36.36
CA ARG A 530 -36.87 -7.98 37.08
C ARG A 530 -36.78 -9.49 37.27
N LEU A 531 -36.43 -10.24 36.22
CA LEU A 531 -36.24 -11.69 36.30
C LEU A 531 -35.13 -12.07 37.27
N ARG A 532 -34.00 -11.35 37.23
CA ARG A 532 -32.89 -11.51 38.18
C ARG A 532 -33.27 -11.22 39.63
N GLN A 533 -34.18 -10.27 39.87
CA GLN A 533 -34.68 -10.03 41.23
C GLN A 533 -35.58 -11.16 41.73
N GLY A 534 -36.34 -11.81 40.83
CA GLY A 534 -37.21 -12.93 41.17
C GLY A 534 -36.47 -14.26 41.42
N ASP A 535 -35.51 -14.61 40.55
CA ASP A 535 -34.65 -15.80 40.70
C ASP A 535 -33.18 -15.45 40.35
N PRO A 536 -32.40 -14.93 41.31
CA PRO A 536 -31.04 -14.48 41.08
C PRO A 536 -30.09 -15.57 40.62
N GLU A 537 -30.36 -16.83 40.97
CA GLU A 537 -29.53 -17.99 40.63
C GLU A 537 -29.70 -18.37 39.16
N ARG A 538 -30.94 -18.30 38.64
CA ARG A 538 -31.28 -18.65 37.26
C ARG A 538 -30.85 -17.58 36.26
N PHE A 539 -30.99 -16.30 36.62
CA PHE A 539 -30.72 -15.16 35.72
C PHE A 539 -29.41 -14.43 36.06
N ARG A 540 -28.37 -15.17 36.45
CA ARG A 540 -27.04 -14.61 36.72
C ARG A 540 -26.44 -14.00 35.46
N ASN A 541 -25.69 -12.89 35.62
CA ASN A 541 -24.94 -12.23 34.54
C ASN A 541 -25.76 -11.73 33.33
N THR A 542 -27.06 -11.54 33.48
CA THR A 542 -27.96 -11.06 32.40
C THR A 542 -27.92 -9.54 32.19
N ALA A 543 -27.44 -8.76 33.18
CA ALA A 543 -27.34 -7.31 33.09
C ALA A 543 -25.98 -6.89 32.51
N HIS A 544 -25.95 -6.60 31.21
CA HIS A 544 -24.78 -6.07 30.51
C HIS A 544 -25.17 -5.24 29.29
N LYS A 545 -25.12 -3.91 29.40
CA LYS A 545 -25.68 -3.00 28.39
C LYS A 545 -25.07 -3.16 26.99
N THR A 546 -23.74 -3.20 26.87
CA THR A 546 -23.08 -3.40 25.56
C THR A 546 -23.44 -4.76 24.93
N MET A 547 -23.40 -5.85 25.71
CA MET A 547 -23.74 -7.19 25.22
C MET A 547 -25.23 -7.31 24.83
N THR A 548 -26.13 -6.68 25.59
CA THR A 548 -27.56 -6.64 25.28
C THR A 548 -27.83 -5.91 23.97
N ILE A 549 -27.23 -4.74 23.76
CA ILE A 549 -27.36 -3.97 22.52
C ILE A 549 -26.77 -4.77 21.34
N PHE A 550 -25.62 -5.41 21.52
CA PHE A 550 -25.02 -6.28 20.51
C PHE A 550 -25.99 -7.38 20.05
N TRP A 551 -26.58 -8.14 20.98
CA TRP A 551 -27.48 -9.23 20.63
C TRP A 551 -28.81 -8.77 20.05
N LEU A 552 -29.40 -7.69 20.57
CA LEU A 552 -30.61 -7.10 19.98
C LEU A 552 -30.35 -6.62 18.55
N HIS A 553 -29.16 -6.06 18.28
CA HIS A 553 -28.75 -5.66 16.93
C HIS A 553 -28.64 -6.87 15.99
N GLN A 554 -28.03 -7.98 16.44
CA GLN A 554 -27.94 -9.22 15.64
C GLN A 554 -29.33 -9.82 15.35
N ILE A 555 -30.23 -9.80 16.35
CA ILE A 555 -31.61 -10.27 16.20
C ILE A 555 -32.38 -9.39 15.22
N GLN A 556 -32.23 -8.06 15.32
CA GLN A 556 -32.86 -7.11 14.40
C GLN A 556 -32.44 -7.39 12.95
N ILE A 557 -31.14 -7.61 12.70
CA ILE A 557 -30.64 -7.93 11.35
C ILE A 557 -31.24 -9.23 10.83
N ALA A 558 -31.27 -10.28 11.65
CA ALA A 558 -31.86 -11.55 11.26
C ALA A 558 -33.36 -11.42 10.93
N ALA A 559 -34.11 -10.71 11.78
CA ALA A 559 -35.54 -10.48 11.59
C ALA A 559 -35.84 -9.62 10.35
N VAL A 560 -35.08 -8.56 10.13
CA VAL A 560 -35.21 -7.70 8.95
C VAL A 560 -34.82 -8.47 7.67
N ASN A 561 -33.74 -9.24 7.68
CA ASN A 561 -33.36 -10.05 6.54
C ASN A 561 -34.42 -11.12 6.23
N TYR A 562 -34.99 -11.76 7.25
CA TYR A 562 -36.10 -12.70 7.10
C TYR A 562 -37.35 -11.99 6.53
N GLN A 563 -37.68 -10.80 7.01
CA GLN A 563 -38.78 -9.98 6.49
C GLN A 563 -38.58 -9.65 5.00
N VAL A 564 -37.39 -9.19 4.62
CA VAL A 564 -37.05 -8.81 3.24
C VAL A 564 -37.04 -10.03 2.32
N ASN A 565 -36.44 -11.14 2.74
CA ASN A 565 -36.36 -12.36 1.93
C ASN A 565 -37.72 -13.02 1.69
N ASN A 566 -38.69 -12.79 2.58
CA ASN A 566 -40.06 -13.28 2.44
C ASN A 566 -41.04 -12.22 1.89
N GLY A 567 -40.55 -11.05 1.45
CA GLY A 567 -41.36 -10.02 0.79
C GLY A 567 -42.47 -9.44 1.66
N ARG A 568 -42.20 -9.20 2.95
CA ARG A 568 -43.21 -8.72 3.91
C ARG A 568 -43.06 -7.24 4.26
N ASP A 569 -44.20 -6.57 4.36
CA ASP A 569 -44.25 -5.14 4.70
C ASP A 569 -44.20 -4.86 6.20
N LYS A 570 -44.45 -5.88 7.04
CA LYS A 570 -44.48 -5.76 8.50
C LYS A 570 -43.32 -6.53 9.13
N PHE A 571 -42.85 -6.01 10.27
CA PHE A 571 -41.88 -6.71 11.11
C PHE A 571 -42.43 -8.09 11.52
N PRO A 572 -41.62 -9.16 11.55
CA PRO A 572 -42.12 -10.52 11.77
C PRO A 572 -42.81 -10.70 13.13
N ASP A 573 -43.87 -11.51 13.15
CA ASP A 573 -44.64 -11.77 14.37
C ASP A 573 -43.88 -12.72 15.32
N ARG A 574 -44.26 -12.71 16.60
CA ARG A 574 -43.65 -13.55 17.66
C ARG A 574 -43.62 -15.05 17.36
N GLY A 575 -44.64 -15.55 16.64
CA GLY A 575 -44.73 -16.94 16.24
C GLY A 575 -43.61 -17.38 15.28
N GLU A 576 -42.94 -16.44 14.64
CA GLU A 576 -42.05 -16.68 13.50
C GLU A 576 -40.57 -16.75 13.88
N TYR A 577 -40.27 -16.56 15.16
CA TYR A 577 -38.90 -16.59 15.67
C TYR A 577 -38.13 -17.87 15.29
N ALA A 578 -38.83 -19.01 15.29
CA ALA A 578 -38.23 -20.30 14.92
C ALA A 578 -37.71 -20.30 13.48
N GLU A 579 -38.45 -19.69 12.56
CA GLU A 579 -38.08 -19.59 11.14
C GLU A 579 -36.98 -18.56 10.91
N ILE A 580 -37.00 -17.44 11.66
CA ILE A 580 -35.93 -16.44 11.66
C ILE A 580 -34.62 -17.09 12.11
N ALA A 581 -34.63 -17.83 13.22
CA ALA A 581 -33.45 -18.53 13.72
C ALA A 581 -32.93 -19.60 12.74
N LEU A 582 -33.82 -20.29 12.01
CA LEU A 582 -33.43 -21.25 10.96
C LEU A 582 -32.81 -20.55 9.75
N SER A 583 -33.30 -19.37 9.37
CA SER A 583 -32.73 -18.56 8.29
C SER A 583 -31.41 -17.87 8.68
N ALA A 584 -31.17 -17.69 9.98
CA ALA A 584 -29.99 -17.05 10.55
C ALA A 584 -29.27 -17.91 11.62
N PRO A 585 -28.72 -19.09 11.26
CA PRO A 585 -28.17 -20.03 12.25
C PRO A 585 -26.99 -19.45 13.06
N TRP A 586 -26.28 -18.45 12.54
CA TRP A 586 -25.18 -17.77 13.23
C TRP A 586 -25.60 -17.13 14.55
N LEU A 587 -26.88 -16.79 14.74
CA LEU A 587 -27.39 -16.31 16.03
C LEU A 587 -27.15 -17.32 17.16
N MET A 588 -27.13 -18.63 16.85
CA MET A 588 -26.89 -19.69 17.83
C MET A 588 -25.41 -19.88 18.20
N ASN A 589 -24.51 -19.08 17.62
CA ASN A 589 -23.12 -19.00 18.06
C ASN A 589 -22.99 -18.01 19.22
N SER A 590 -23.10 -18.47 20.47
CA SER A 590 -22.95 -17.62 21.66
C SER A 590 -21.59 -16.89 21.77
N GLY A 591 -20.58 -17.30 20.98
CA GLY A 591 -19.28 -16.65 20.87
C GLY A 591 -19.18 -15.55 19.80
N LEU A 592 -20.27 -15.23 19.06
CA LEU A 592 -20.25 -14.32 17.91
C LEU A 592 -19.68 -12.92 18.23
N TRP A 593 -19.86 -12.43 19.45
CA TRP A 593 -19.33 -11.13 19.88
C TRP A 593 -17.80 -11.02 19.78
N ARG A 594 -17.06 -12.15 19.81
CA ARG A 594 -15.58 -12.17 19.75
C ARG A 594 -15.01 -11.64 18.44
N SER A 595 -15.82 -11.64 17.39
CA SER A 595 -15.42 -11.05 16.11
C SER A 595 -15.52 -9.53 16.12
N TYR A 596 -16.27 -8.94 17.06
CA TYR A 596 -16.59 -7.51 17.10
C TYR A 596 -15.93 -6.80 18.28
N TYR A 597 -15.88 -7.45 19.44
CA TYR A 597 -15.38 -6.85 20.67
C TYR A 597 -14.17 -7.61 21.22
N SER A 598 -13.12 -6.90 21.59
CA SER A 598 -12.05 -7.46 22.41
C SER A 598 -12.57 -7.79 23.80
N LYS A 599 -11.91 -8.75 24.48
CA LYS A 599 -12.23 -9.05 25.88
C LYS A 599 -11.94 -7.86 26.79
N ASP A 600 -10.92 -7.09 26.42
CA ASP A 600 -10.41 -5.96 27.21
C ASP A 600 -11.35 -4.77 27.19
N LEU A 601 -12.13 -4.58 26.12
CA LEU A 601 -13.23 -3.62 26.09
C LEU A 601 -14.50 -4.21 26.74
N LEU A 602 -14.92 -5.41 26.32
CA LEU A 602 -16.27 -5.91 26.60
C LEU A 602 -16.52 -6.25 28.06
N PHE A 603 -15.50 -6.72 28.79
CA PHE A 603 -15.65 -7.13 30.19
C PHE A 603 -15.31 -6.05 31.21
N THR A 604 -15.12 -4.81 30.76
CA THR A 604 -14.97 -3.64 31.65
C THR A 604 -16.27 -3.33 32.38
N PRO A 605 -16.22 -2.78 33.61
CA PRO A 605 -17.40 -2.25 34.30
C PRO A 605 -18.18 -1.25 33.42
N GLU A 606 -17.46 -0.41 32.69
CA GLU A 606 -18.01 0.61 31.81
C GLU A 606 -18.82 0.01 30.65
N ALA A 607 -18.36 -1.08 30.03
CA ALA A 607 -19.11 -1.77 28.98
C ALA A 607 -20.36 -2.51 29.50
N ARG A 608 -20.37 -2.88 30.79
CA ARG A 608 -21.56 -3.46 31.45
C ARG A 608 -22.63 -2.42 31.72
N GLU A 609 -22.25 -1.20 32.06
CA GLU A 609 -23.18 -0.12 32.43
C GLU A 609 -23.56 0.77 31.24
N ASN A 610 -22.64 0.98 30.30
CA ASN A 610 -22.80 1.86 29.13
C ASN A 610 -22.61 1.09 27.83
N TRP A 611 -23.15 1.65 26.74
CA TRP A 611 -22.92 1.11 25.41
C TRP A 611 -21.58 1.58 24.85
N HIS A 612 -20.77 0.63 24.39
CA HIS A 612 -19.54 0.88 23.66
C HIS A 612 -19.64 0.29 22.24
N LEU A 613 -19.06 1.02 21.28
CA LEU A 613 -18.90 0.51 19.91
C LEU A 613 -17.88 -0.63 19.89
N PRO A 614 -18.01 -1.60 18.97
CA PRO A 614 -17.02 -2.66 18.86
C PRO A 614 -15.68 -2.13 18.36
N ASP A 615 -14.60 -2.65 18.92
CA ASP A 615 -13.22 -2.22 18.71
C ASP A 615 -12.43 -3.10 17.74
N LEU A 616 -12.93 -4.30 17.40
CA LEU A 616 -12.29 -5.19 16.43
C LEU A 616 -12.83 -5.00 15.01
N GLN A 617 -14.15 -4.86 14.86
CA GLN A 617 -14.81 -4.58 13.58
C GLN A 617 -16.22 -4.01 13.81
N PRO A 618 -16.78 -3.18 12.91
CA PRO A 618 -18.08 -2.55 13.10
C PRO A 618 -19.25 -3.54 13.07
N LEU A 619 -20.38 -3.18 13.70
CA LEU A 619 -21.61 -3.99 13.65
C LEU A 619 -22.22 -4.00 12.22
N PRO A 620 -22.82 -5.12 11.78
CA PRO A 620 -23.43 -5.21 10.46
C PRO A 620 -24.68 -4.34 10.35
N THR A 621 -25.13 -3.97 9.14
CA THR A 621 -26.33 -3.13 8.94
C THR A 621 -27.51 -4.00 8.47
N PRO A 622 -28.76 -3.78 8.95
CA PRO A 622 -29.92 -4.52 8.47
C PRO A 622 -30.13 -4.36 6.96
N ALA A 623 -30.54 -5.41 6.24
CA ALA A 623 -30.87 -5.29 4.83
C ALA A 623 -32.08 -4.35 4.66
N GLN A 624 -31.93 -3.30 3.84
CA GLN A 624 -33.06 -2.44 3.53
C GLN A 624 -34.05 -3.20 2.63
N PRO A 625 -35.38 -3.07 2.84
CA PRO A 625 -36.34 -3.58 1.88
C PRO A 625 -36.03 -2.98 0.52
N LYS A 626 -36.10 -3.84 -0.52
CA LYS A 626 -36.06 -3.40 -1.92
C LYS A 626 -37.29 -2.54 -2.20
N VAL A 627 -37.24 -1.30 -1.76
CA VAL A 627 -37.84 -0.23 -2.54
C VAL A 627 -37.03 -0.22 -3.83
N GLU A 628 -37.70 -0.31 -4.97
CA GLU A 628 -37.11 -0.14 -6.30
C GLU A 628 -36.57 1.28 -6.44
N GLU A 629 -35.54 1.59 -5.68
CA GLU A 629 -34.65 2.68 -5.93
C GLU A 629 -33.50 2.10 -6.73
N GLU A 630 -33.54 2.30 -8.04
CA GLU A 630 -32.35 2.21 -8.89
C GLU A 630 -31.29 3.20 -8.37
N GLN A 631 -30.46 2.77 -7.43
CA GLN A 631 -29.16 3.40 -7.17
C GLN A 631 -28.17 2.78 -8.15
N PRO A 632 -27.38 3.61 -8.87
CA PRO A 632 -26.45 3.11 -9.86
C PRO A 632 -25.32 2.32 -9.17
N ASN A 633 -25.38 1.00 -9.30
CA ASN A 633 -24.24 0.09 -9.36
C ASN A 633 -23.05 0.43 -8.44
N THR A 634 -23.23 0.40 -7.12
CA THR A 634 -22.07 0.27 -6.21
C THR A 634 -21.61 -1.18 -6.23
N GLN A 635 -20.70 -1.43 -7.17
CA GLN A 635 -19.85 -2.61 -7.18
C GLN A 635 -19.13 -2.75 -5.83
N ARG A 636 -18.89 -4.00 -5.42
CA ARG A 636 -18.06 -4.39 -4.28
C ARG A 636 -16.75 -3.57 -4.25
N PRO A 637 -16.20 -3.17 -3.08
CA PRO A 637 -14.94 -2.44 -3.04
C PRO A 637 -13.79 -3.40 -3.35
N GLY A 638 -13.46 -3.46 -4.63
CA GLY A 638 -12.29 -4.10 -5.20
C GLY A 638 -12.05 -3.44 -6.55
N ASN A 639 -11.05 -2.55 -6.62
CA ASN A 639 -10.77 -1.67 -7.75
C ASN A 639 -12.00 -0.94 -8.30
N ASP A 640 -12.31 0.26 -7.76
CA ASP A 640 -13.19 1.21 -8.45
C ASP A 640 -12.50 1.65 -9.74
N VAL A 641 -12.76 0.92 -10.83
CA VAL A 641 -12.20 1.12 -12.17
C VAL A 641 -12.49 2.54 -12.69
N ASP A 642 -13.55 3.17 -12.17
CA ASP A 642 -13.99 4.50 -12.57
C ASP A 642 -13.37 5.62 -11.72
N ARG A 643 -12.68 5.30 -10.61
CA ARG A 643 -12.14 6.30 -9.68
C ARG A 643 -11.23 7.32 -10.35
N LEU A 644 -10.15 6.87 -10.99
CA LEU A 644 -9.18 7.75 -11.65
C LEU A 644 -9.76 8.44 -12.90
N PRO A 645 -10.49 7.75 -13.81
CA PRO A 645 -11.17 8.41 -14.92
C PRO A 645 -12.16 9.50 -14.49
N ARG A 646 -12.94 9.26 -13.43
CA ARG A 646 -13.93 10.21 -12.88
C ARG A 646 -13.25 11.41 -12.25
N PHE A 647 -12.21 11.18 -11.44
CA PHE A 647 -11.42 12.25 -10.86
C PHE A 647 -10.76 13.10 -11.97
N ALA A 648 -10.16 12.45 -12.98
CA ALA A 648 -9.60 13.14 -14.14
C ALA A 648 -10.64 13.97 -14.90
N PHE A 649 -11.87 13.47 -15.03
CA PHE A 649 -12.99 14.21 -15.63
C PHE A 649 -13.32 15.48 -14.84
N SER A 650 -13.44 15.38 -13.51
CA SER A 650 -13.62 16.52 -12.61
C SER A 650 -12.49 17.55 -12.75
N VAL A 651 -11.24 17.10 -12.80
CA VAL A 651 -10.05 17.95 -12.97
C VAL A 651 -10.07 18.70 -14.29
N VAL A 652 -10.37 18.00 -15.40
CA VAL A 652 -10.42 18.64 -16.73
C VAL A 652 -11.58 19.62 -16.82
N GLN A 653 -12.76 19.31 -16.27
CA GLN A 653 -13.87 20.27 -16.22
C GLN A 653 -13.49 21.54 -15.47
N LYS A 654 -12.92 21.41 -14.27
CA LYS A 654 -12.48 22.57 -13.48
C LYS A 654 -11.35 23.33 -14.17
N THR A 655 -10.44 22.64 -14.88
CA THR A 655 -9.38 23.26 -15.70
C THR A 655 -9.95 24.14 -16.81
N LEU A 656 -11.07 23.74 -17.43
CA LEU A 656 -11.72 24.50 -18.49
C LEU A 656 -12.50 25.71 -17.96
N THR A 657 -12.98 25.67 -16.72
CA THR A 657 -13.76 26.76 -16.11
C THR A 657 -12.94 27.70 -15.23
N SER A 658 -11.79 27.26 -14.73
CA SER A 658 -10.94 28.03 -13.82
C SER A 658 -10.18 29.13 -14.54
N LYS A 659 -9.91 30.24 -13.84
CA LYS A 659 -9.01 31.31 -14.30
C LYS A 659 -7.53 30.97 -14.07
N LEU A 660 -7.22 29.91 -13.32
CA LEU A 660 -5.85 29.49 -13.03
C LEU A 660 -5.19 28.88 -14.28
N ARG A 661 -3.86 28.94 -14.33
CA ARG A 661 -3.10 28.22 -15.37
C ARG A 661 -3.32 26.72 -15.21
N ARG A 662 -3.50 26.00 -16.33
CA ARG A 662 -3.67 24.53 -16.38
C ARG A 662 -2.69 23.78 -15.47
N GLY A 663 -1.40 24.12 -15.52
CA GLY A 663 -0.38 23.47 -14.70
C GLY A 663 -0.61 23.62 -13.19
N GLY A 664 -1.14 24.76 -12.74
CA GLY A 664 -1.49 24.99 -11.35
C GLY A 664 -2.68 24.13 -10.91
N VAL A 665 -3.74 24.05 -11.72
CA VAL A 665 -4.92 23.22 -11.43
C VAL A 665 -4.55 21.74 -11.36
N VAL A 666 -3.75 21.24 -12.32
CA VAL A 666 -3.30 19.85 -12.34
C VAL A 666 -2.41 19.54 -11.13
N LYS A 667 -1.53 20.46 -10.73
CA LYS A 667 -0.72 20.29 -9.52
C LYS A 667 -1.60 20.11 -8.27
N GLN A 668 -2.57 21.00 -8.07
CA GLN A 668 -3.50 20.90 -6.93
C GLN A 668 -4.31 19.59 -6.96
N ALA A 669 -4.70 19.13 -8.15
CA ALA A 669 -5.38 17.85 -8.32
C ALA A 669 -4.53 16.66 -7.88
N LEU A 670 -3.25 16.61 -8.27
CA LEU A 670 -2.34 15.52 -7.91
C LEU A 670 -2.09 15.49 -6.39
N GLU A 671 -1.84 16.64 -5.78
CA GLU A 671 -1.62 16.75 -4.32
C GLU A 671 -2.89 16.35 -3.52
N ALA A 672 -4.07 16.78 -3.97
CA ALA A 672 -5.35 16.41 -3.36
C ALA A 672 -5.64 14.90 -3.51
N LEU A 673 -5.38 14.32 -4.69
CA LEU A 673 -5.57 12.90 -4.94
C LEU A 673 -4.60 12.04 -4.12
N GLN A 674 -3.34 12.45 -4.00
CA GLN A 674 -2.34 11.77 -3.16
C GLN A 674 -2.79 11.75 -1.70
N SER A 675 -3.13 12.93 -1.15
CA SER A 675 -3.56 13.07 0.25
C SER A 675 -4.83 12.29 0.56
N SER A 676 -5.83 12.34 -0.32
CA SER A 676 -7.08 11.59 -0.16
C SER A 676 -6.88 10.09 -0.32
N THR A 677 -6.02 9.65 -1.25
CA THR A 677 -5.69 8.21 -1.43
C THR A 677 -4.97 7.66 -0.20
N ILE A 678 -4.04 8.41 0.38
CA ILE A 678 -3.37 8.02 1.64
C ILE A 678 -4.41 7.86 2.76
N ARG A 679 -5.32 8.83 2.92
CA ARG A 679 -6.40 8.76 3.92
C ARG A 679 -7.34 7.58 3.70
N LEU A 680 -7.78 7.36 2.47
CA LEU A 680 -8.65 6.23 2.11
C LEU A 680 -7.97 4.90 2.40
N ARG A 681 -6.69 4.76 2.07
CA ARG A 681 -5.90 3.56 2.36
C ARG A 681 -5.70 3.30 3.85
N ALA A 682 -5.72 4.34 4.68
CA ALA A 682 -5.65 4.19 6.12
C ALA A 682 -6.89 3.49 6.70
N SER A 683 -8.06 3.65 6.07
CA SER A 683 -9.32 2.99 6.46
C SER A 683 -9.67 1.75 5.62
N ASP A 684 -9.19 1.67 4.38
CA ASP A 684 -9.44 0.58 3.44
C ASP A 684 -8.15 0.25 2.66
N PRO A 685 -7.39 -0.77 3.12
CA PRO A 685 -6.15 -1.19 2.47
C PRO A 685 -6.33 -1.76 1.05
N SER A 686 -7.57 -2.05 0.60
CA SER A 686 -7.84 -2.56 -0.75
C SER A 686 -7.72 -1.49 -1.84
N VAL A 687 -7.75 -0.20 -1.46
CA VAL A 687 -7.56 0.93 -2.37
C VAL A 687 -6.12 0.93 -2.91
N PRO A 688 -5.88 0.94 -4.24
CA PRO A 688 -4.54 0.97 -4.81
C PRO A 688 -3.70 2.17 -4.33
N PRO A 689 -2.36 2.03 -4.23
CA PRO A 689 -1.49 3.12 -3.82
C PRO A 689 -1.53 4.24 -4.85
N TYR A 690 -1.33 5.48 -4.41
CA TYR A 690 -1.28 6.63 -5.30
C TYR A 690 -0.22 6.42 -6.38
N SER A 691 -0.57 6.80 -7.62
CA SER A 691 0.38 6.87 -8.72
C SER A 691 0.20 8.14 -9.53
N GLU A 692 1.25 8.95 -9.57
CA GLU A 692 1.26 10.17 -10.37
C GLU A 692 1.12 9.88 -11.86
N THR A 693 1.81 8.84 -12.37
CA THR A 693 1.69 8.42 -13.77
C THR A 693 0.27 8.01 -14.12
N GLN A 694 -0.38 7.19 -13.28
CA GLN A 694 -1.75 6.74 -13.54
C GLN A 694 -2.74 7.91 -13.49
N ALA A 695 -2.61 8.81 -12.52
CA ALA A 695 -3.46 9.99 -12.41
C ALA A 695 -3.28 10.94 -13.61
N TYR A 696 -2.02 11.24 -13.96
CA TYR A 696 -1.70 12.14 -15.07
C TYR A 696 -2.12 11.55 -16.42
N PHE A 697 -1.93 10.24 -16.63
CA PHE A 697 -2.43 9.53 -17.80
C PHE A 697 -3.92 9.78 -18.01
N TRP A 698 -4.74 9.55 -16.97
CA TRP A 698 -6.18 9.76 -17.06
C TRP A 698 -6.55 11.21 -17.31
N ILE A 699 -5.86 12.17 -16.68
CA ILE A 699 -6.06 13.61 -16.95
C ILE A 699 -5.79 13.93 -18.42
N GLN A 700 -4.71 13.40 -19.02
CA GLN A 700 -4.39 13.63 -20.43
C GLN A 700 -5.39 12.97 -21.38
N ILE A 701 -5.77 11.72 -21.10
CA ILE A 701 -6.71 10.97 -21.93
C ILE A 701 -8.09 11.63 -21.93
N VAL A 702 -8.61 12.00 -20.75
CA VAL A 702 -9.90 12.68 -20.65
C VAL A 702 -9.85 14.06 -21.31
N HIS A 703 -8.74 14.80 -21.15
CA HIS A 703 -8.54 16.08 -21.83
C HIS A 703 -8.54 15.93 -23.35
N ALA A 704 -7.85 14.93 -23.90
CA ALA A 704 -7.83 14.67 -25.34
C ALA A 704 -9.23 14.29 -25.86
N TYR A 705 -10.00 13.48 -25.12
CA TYR A 705 -11.38 13.15 -25.49
C TYR A 705 -12.28 14.39 -25.51
N LEU A 706 -12.27 15.20 -24.45
CA LEU A 706 -13.10 16.40 -24.38
C LEU A 706 -12.73 17.45 -25.42
N ARG A 707 -11.44 17.60 -25.75
CA ARG A 707 -10.96 18.46 -26.82
C ARG A 707 -11.43 18.02 -28.21
N SER A 708 -11.77 16.75 -28.38
CA SER A 708 -12.24 16.18 -29.66
C SER A 708 -13.71 16.48 -29.95
N LEU A 709 -14.43 17.13 -29.03
CA LEU A 709 -15.81 17.53 -29.21
C LEU A 709 -15.85 18.92 -29.89
N GLU A 710 -16.45 18.99 -31.09
CA GLU A 710 -16.49 20.20 -31.93
C GLU A 710 -17.31 21.37 -31.33
N THR A 711 -18.15 21.09 -30.33
CA THR A 711 -18.93 22.06 -29.56
C THR A 711 -18.47 22.04 -28.12
N ASP A 712 -18.32 23.19 -27.45
CA ASP A 712 -17.95 23.29 -26.03
C ASP A 712 -19.03 22.71 -25.10
N PRO A 713 -18.94 21.43 -24.68
CA PRO A 713 -19.98 20.75 -23.91
C PRO A 713 -19.64 20.74 -22.42
N SER A 714 -18.56 21.43 -22.03
CA SER A 714 -17.86 21.28 -20.75
C SER A 714 -18.74 21.60 -19.53
N LYS A 715 -19.80 22.39 -19.73
CA LYS A 715 -20.74 22.81 -18.68
C LYS A 715 -21.93 21.87 -18.46
N ALA A 716 -22.20 20.89 -19.34
CA ALA A 716 -23.42 20.08 -19.26
C ALA A 716 -23.21 18.55 -19.30
N LEU A 717 -22.03 18.07 -19.69
CA LEU A 717 -21.76 16.64 -19.78
C LEU A 717 -21.54 16.03 -18.38
N THR A 718 -22.27 14.95 -18.07
CA THR A 718 -22.03 14.15 -16.85
C THR A 718 -20.96 13.09 -17.11
N PHE A 719 -20.29 12.61 -16.05
CA PHE A 719 -19.28 11.54 -16.19
C PHE A 719 -19.86 10.27 -16.85
N GLU A 720 -21.10 9.88 -16.52
CA GLU A 720 -21.77 8.73 -17.15
C GLU A 720 -21.99 8.92 -18.65
N ALA A 721 -22.42 10.12 -19.06
CA ALA A 721 -22.58 10.44 -20.47
C ALA A 721 -21.22 10.48 -21.19
N PHE A 722 -20.18 11.03 -20.55
CA PHE A 722 -18.80 11.00 -21.06
C PHE A 722 -18.28 9.57 -21.25
N LYS A 723 -18.43 8.73 -20.22
CA LYS A 723 -18.03 7.32 -20.25
C LYS A 723 -18.72 6.56 -21.37
N ALA A 724 -20.03 6.77 -21.55
CA ALA A 724 -20.79 6.17 -22.65
C ALA A 724 -20.38 6.70 -24.03
N LEU A 725 -20.09 8.00 -24.14
CA LEU A 725 -19.73 8.67 -25.39
C LEU A 725 -18.40 8.14 -25.96
N PHE A 726 -17.42 7.90 -25.09
CA PHE A 726 -16.10 7.43 -25.51
C PHE A 726 -15.92 5.92 -25.33
N GLY A 727 -16.74 5.27 -24.51
CA GLY A 727 -16.65 3.86 -24.18
C GLY A 727 -15.49 3.56 -23.23
N ILE A 728 -15.38 4.35 -22.15
CA ILE A 728 -14.28 4.23 -21.20
C ILE A 728 -14.41 2.92 -20.40
N THR A 729 -13.37 2.10 -20.38
CA THR A 729 -13.36 0.78 -19.70
C THR A 729 -12.39 0.68 -18.54
N GLY A 730 -11.40 1.58 -18.44
CA GLY A 730 -10.36 1.56 -17.41
C GLY A 730 -9.05 0.87 -17.83
N ASP A 731 -9.03 0.22 -18.99
CA ASP A 731 -7.88 -0.55 -19.52
C ASP A 731 -7.12 0.18 -20.65
N GLU A 732 -7.49 1.43 -20.95
CA GLU A 732 -6.94 2.26 -22.02
C GLU A 732 -5.42 2.38 -21.92
N TRP A 733 -4.90 2.42 -20.69
CA TRP A 733 -3.48 2.50 -20.41
C TRP A 733 -2.68 1.37 -21.06
N ARG A 734 -3.25 0.17 -21.26
CA ARG A 734 -2.55 -1.00 -21.81
C ARG A 734 -2.03 -0.79 -23.22
N GLN A 735 -2.62 0.16 -23.96
CA GLN A 735 -2.17 0.54 -25.30
C GLN A 735 -0.90 1.40 -25.27
N TYR A 736 -0.64 2.08 -24.15
CA TYR A 736 0.40 3.09 -24.01
C TYR A 736 1.52 2.64 -23.07
N TYR A 737 1.18 1.85 -22.04
CA TYR A 737 2.11 1.39 -21.01
C TYR A 737 2.22 -0.14 -20.96
N SER A 738 3.42 -0.66 -20.68
CA SER A 738 3.59 -2.02 -20.16
C SER A 738 3.11 -2.13 -18.71
N SER A 739 2.83 -3.36 -18.27
CA SER A 739 2.38 -3.58 -16.88
C SER A 739 3.48 -3.25 -15.87
N SER A 740 4.74 -3.44 -16.22
CA SER A 740 5.90 -3.14 -15.37
C SER A 740 6.07 -1.64 -15.17
N VAL A 741 5.93 -0.82 -16.21
CA VAL A 741 5.96 0.64 -16.08
C VAL A 741 4.71 1.15 -15.36
N TRP A 742 3.51 0.69 -15.75
CA TRP A 742 2.24 1.16 -15.19
C TRP A 742 2.07 0.91 -13.68
N GLN A 743 2.55 -0.24 -13.20
CA GLN A 743 2.48 -0.62 -11.77
C GLN A 743 3.78 -0.33 -11.01
N GLY A 744 4.82 0.09 -11.72
CA GLY A 744 6.16 0.30 -11.22
C GLY A 744 6.23 1.45 -10.20
N ILE A 745 7.29 1.41 -9.39
CA ILE A 745 7.54 2.40 -8.34
C ILE A 745 7.86 3.78 -8.93
N PRO A 746 8.65 3.92 -10.02
CA PRO A 746 8.84 5.21 -10.69
C PRO A 746 7.51 5.86 -11.10
N ALA A 747 6.57 5.05 -11.60
CA ALA A 747 5.25 5.54 -11.99
C ALA A 747 4.42 6.05 -10.79
N ARG A 748 4.77 5.68 -9.56
CA ARG A 748 4.14 6.20 -8.34
C ARG A 748 4.70 7.54 -7.89
N MET A 749 6.01 7.71 -8.06
CA MET A 749 6.76 8.86 -7.54
C MET A 749 6.71 10.08 -8.46
N SER A 750 6.65 9.86 -9.77
CA SER A 750 6.59 10.93 -10.76
C SER A 750 5.91 10.45 -12.04
N PHE A 751 5.58 11.41 -12.92
CA PHE A 751 5.09 11.07 -14.25
C PHE A 751 6.19 10.41 -15.11
N VAL A 752 5.93 9.17 -15.54
CA VAL A 752 6.77 8.40 -16.46
C VAL A 752 6.09 8.38 -17.82
N ASN A 753 6.86 8.67 -18.88
CA ASN A 753 6.35 8.61 -20.25
C ASN A 753 5.93 7.18 -20.63
N PRO A 754 4.92 7.00 -21.51
CA PRO A 754 4.52 5.67 -21.93
C PRO A 754 5.59 4.99 -22.78
N ASP A 755 5.82 3.71 -22.50
CA ASP A 755 6.87 2.89 -23.10
C ASP A 755 6.41 2.10 -24.35
N LYS A 756 5.10 1.92 -24.57
CA LYS A 756 4.57 1.26 -25.77
C LYS A 756 4.21 2.23 -26.88
N LYS A 757 3.52 3.32 -26.54
CA LYS A 757 2.95 4.25 -27.52
C LYS A 757 2.78 5.63 -26.91
N ALA A 758 3.09 6.68 -27.66
CA ALA A 758 2.86 8.06 -27.23
C ALA A 758 1.37 8.36 -26.97
N LEU A 759 1.10 9.23 -25.98
CA LEU A 759 -0.25 9.65 -25.65
C LEU A 759 -0.85 10.53 -26.76
N PRO A 760 -2.14 10.36 -27.09
CA PRO A 760 -2.80 11.14 -28.12
C PRO A 760 -3.19 12.51 -27.59
N ASN A 761 -3.17 13.51 -28.48
CA ASN A 761 -3.62 14.87 -28.16
C ASN A 761 -5.09 15.14 -28.54
N VAL A 762 -5.64 14.34 -29.46
CA VAL A 762 -7.02 14.39 -29.98
C VAL A 762 -7.40 12.97 -30.42
N PHE A 763 -8.67 12.62 -30.32
CA PHE A 763 -9.25 11.36 -30.78
C PHE A 763 -10.25 11.60 -31.93
N GLY A 764 -10.56 10.56 -32.70
CA GLY A 764 -11.60 10.63 -33.74
C GLY A 764 -13.00 10.81 -33.13
N MET A 765 -13.91 11.45 -33.88
CA MET A 765 -15.28 11.68 -33.41
C MET A 765 -16.01 10.35 -33.11
N PRO A 766 -16.78 10.28 -32.00
CA PRO A 766 -17.59 9.11 -31.66
C PRO A 766 -18.60 8.76 -32.75
N SER A 767 -18.95 7.47 -32.86
CA SER A 767 -19.99 7.03 -33.79
C SER A 767 -21.37 7.57 -33.39
N LYS A 768 -22.28 7.69 -34.36
CA LYS A 768 -23.66 8.15 -34.13
C LYS A 768 -24.37 7.35 -33.03
N ALA A 769 -24.15 6.04 -32.97
CA ALA A 769 -24.69 5.17 -31.92
C ALA A 769 -24.17 5.53 -30.51
N LYS A 770 -22.89 5.87 -30.36
CA LYS A 770 -22.33 6.33 -29.07
C LYS A 770 -22.88 7.71 -28.68
N ILE A 771 -23.08 8.59 -29.65
CA ILE A 771 -23.71 9.91 -29.44
C ILE A 771 -25.15 9.76 -28.94
N ASP A 772 -25.93 8.88 -29.57
CA ASP A 772 -27.32 8.62 -29.17
C ASP A 772 -27.40 7.97 -27.77
N LEU A 773 -26.49 7.05 -27.44
CA LEU A 773 -26.38 6.47 -26.11
C LEU A 773 -26.02 7.51 -25.05
N ALA A 774 -25.03 8.36 -25.32
CA ALA A 774 -24.63 9.44 -24.41
C ALA A 774 -25.78 10.43 -24.17
N ARG A 775 -26.56 10.75 -25.20
CA ARG A 775 -27.77 11.58 -25.07
C ARG A 775 -28.80 10.93 -24.14
N SER A 776 -29.03 9.62 -24.27
CA SER A 776 -29.92 8.88 -23.37
C SER A 776 -29.42 8.90 -21.93
N GLN A 777 -28.12 8.70 -21.70
CA GLN A 777 -27.52 8.77 -20.36
C GLN A 777 -27.65 10.17 -19.76
N MET A 778 -27.50 11.21 -20.56
CA MET A 778 -27.67 12.60 -20.14
C MET A 778 -29.12 12.90 -19.74
N VAL A 779 -30.11 12.42 -20.50
CA VAL A 779 -31.55 12.54 -20.15
C VAL A 779 -31.87 11.79 -18.86
N ASN A 780 -31.30 10.60 -18.67
CA ASN A 780 -31.46 9.82 -17.44
C ASN A 780 -30.82 10.51 -16.23
N ALA A 781 -29.62 11.07 -16.39
CA ALA A 781 -28.93 11.80 -15.33
C ALA A 781 -29.68 13.08 -14.92
N ILE A 782 -30.23 13.81 -15.89
CA ILE A 782 -31.09 14.97 -15.64
C ILE A 782 -32.36 14.54 -14.90
N SER A 783 -33.01 13.47 -15.36
CA SER A 783 -34.21 12.93 -14.70
C SER A 783 -33.93 12.48 -13.26
N ARG A 784 -32.79 11.82 -13.01
CA ARG A 784 -32.35 11.43 -11.66
C ARG A 784 -32.04 12.63 -10.76
N ARG A 785 -31.44 13.70 -11.31
CA ARG A 785 -31.24 14.96 -10.57
C ARG A 785 -32.57 15.56 -10.11
N PHE A 786 -33.67 15.33 -10.82
CA PHE A 786 -34.99 15.79 -10.42
C PHE A 786 -35.68 14.86 -9.40
N THR A 787 -35.45 13.54 -9.47
CA THR A 787 -36.20 12.56 -8.67
C THR A 787 -35.48 12.03 -7.43
N LYS A 788 -34.15 12.15 -7.31
CA LYS A 788 -33.37 11.66 -6.16
C LYS A 788 -32.46 12.74 -5.55
N PRO A 789 -32.24 12.75 -4.22
CA PRO A 789 -31.27 13.64 -3.59
C PRO A 789 -29.86 13.37 -4.12
N SER A 790 -29.17 14.41 -4.60
CA SER A 790 -27.74 14.28 -4.93
C SER A 790 -26.94 14.22 -3.63
N GLY A 791 -26.18 13.15 -3.43
CA GLY A 791 -25.20 13.08 -2.34
C GLY A 791 -23.97 13.95 -2.61
N LEU A 792 -23.09 14.06 -1.61
CA LEU A 792 -21.79 14.72 -1.81
C LEU A 792 -20.90 13.93 -2.77
N PRO A 793 -20.14 14.61 -3.63
CA PRO A 793 -19.09 14.00 -4.44
C PRO A 793 -18.00 13.29 -3.59
N PRO A 794 -17.19 12.41 -4.21
CA PRO A 794 -16.07 11.76 -3.55
C PRO A 794 -15.14 12.75 -2.86
N ARG A 795 -14.48 12.28 -1.79
CA ARG A 795 -13.65 13.16 -0.98
C ARG A 795 -12.47 13.73 -1.76
N GLU A 796 -11.86 12.96 -2.67
CA GLU A 796 -10.81 13.46 -3.56
C GLU A 796 -11.25 14.65 -4.42
N ASP A 797 -12.48 14.65 -4.95
CA ASP A 797 -13.03 15.75 -5.73
C ASP A 797 -13.25 16.99 -4.87
N LEU A 798 -13.80 16.81 -3.65
CA LEU A 798 -14.03 17.91 -2.72
C LEU A 798 -12.73 18.55 -2.26
N ASP A 799 -11.72 17.75 -1.91
CA ASP A 799 -10.40 18.24 -1.49
C ASP A 799 -9.70 18.97 -2.65
N PHE A 800 -9.83 18.45 -3.89
CA PHE A 800 -9.34 19.11 -5.10
C PHE A 800 -10.03 20.46 -5.35
N TRP A 801 -11.36 20.51 -5.34
CA TRP A 801 -12.09 21.75 -5.55
C TRP A 801 -11.80 22.78 -4.47
N ALA A 802 -11.63 22.35 -3.22
CA ALA A 802 -11.23 23.21 -2.11
C ALA A 802 -9.86 23.85 -2.35
N ALA A 803 -8.86 23.06 -2.78
CA ALA A 803 -7.53 23.56 -3.10
C ALA A 803 -7.55 24.57 -4.26
N VAL A 804 -8.29 24.28 -5.33
CA VAL A 804 -8.47 25.21 -6.46
C VAL A 804 -9.20 26.47 -6.04
N LEU A 805 -10.26 26.36 -5.23
CA LEU A 805 -11.03 27.51 -4.73
C LEU A 805 -10.15 28.45 -3.90
N ILE A 806 -9.27 27.91 -3.06
CA ILE A 806 -8.30 28.68 -2.28
C ILE A 806 -7.39 29.49 -3.22
N ASP A 807 -6.84 28.85 -4.26
CA ASP A 807 -5.95 29.55 -5.21
C ASP A 807 -6.71 30.56 -6.08
N GLU A 808 -7.94 30.27 -6.48
CA GLU A 808 -8.82 31.23 -7.15
C GLU A 808 -9.11 32.43 -6.24
N ALA A 809 -9.37 32.19 -4.95
CA ALA A 809 -9.65 33.24 -3.98
C ALA A 809 -8.47 34.20 -3.79
N LYS A 810 -7.22 33.73 -3.95
CA LYS A 810 -6.01 34.58 -3.88
C LYS A 810 -5.88 35.54 -5.06
N LEU A 811 -6.48 35.22 -6.20
CA LEU A 811 -6.46 36.09 -7.39
C LEU A 811 -7.47 37.24 -7.33
N ILE A 812 -8.38 37.21 -6.34
CA ILE A 812 -9.45 38.19 -6.16
C ILE A 812 -8.88 39.40 -5.43
N PRO A 813 -8.90 40.61 -6.04
CA PRO A 813 -8.56 41.86 -5.38
C PRO A 813 -9.42 42.12 -4.14
N GLU A 814 -8.87 42.80 -3.13
CA GLU A 814 -9.60 43.08 -1.89
C GLU A 814 -10.81 44.01 -2.08
N ASP A 815 -10.84 44.75 -3.18
CA ASP A 815 -11.87 45.70 -3.59
C ASP A 815 -12.87 45.14 -4.62
N GLU A 816 -12.77 43.85 -5.00
CA GLU A 816 -13.69 43.22 -5.95
C GLU A 816 -15.13 43.08 -5.38
N VAL A 817 -16.12 43.18 -6.26
CA VAL A 817 -17.55 43.13 -5.94
C VAL A 817 -17.92 41.82 -5.22
N ILE A 818 -18.78 41.93 -4.21
CA ILE A 818 -19.29 40.81 -3.41
C ILE A 818 -19.91 39.74 -4.32
N ALA A 819 -19.50 38.47 -4.12
CA ALA A 819 -20.13 37.28 -4.69
C ALA A 819 -20.18 37.19 -6.24
N THR A 820 -19.16 37.69 -6.96
CA THR A 820 -19.05 37.53 -8.42
C THR A 820 -18.83 36.07 -8.84
N ASN A 821 -18.25 35.26 -7.97
CA ASN A 821 -18.02 33.82 -8.15
C ASN A 821 -17.97 33.08 -6.81
N HIS A 822 -17.96 31.75 -6.83
CA HIS A 822 -18.02 30.94 -5.62
C HIS A 822 -16.87 31.20 -4.63
N ALA A 823 -15.64 31.37 -5.14
CA ALA A 823 -14.48 31.67 -4.31
C ALA A 823 -14.62 33.03 -3.61
N SER A 824 -15.09 34.06 -4.32
CA SER A 824 -15.37 35.39 -3.75
C SER A 824 -16.44 35.34 -2.66
N LEU A 825 -17.49 34.53 -2.86
CA LEU A 825 -18.60 34.37 -1.92
C LEU A 825 -18.11 33.75 -0.60
N LEU A 826 -17.40 32.62 -0.67
CA LEU A 826 -16.90 31.96 0.53
C LEU A 826 -15.87 32.82 1.28
N ARG A 827 -14.98 33.51 0.56
CA ARG A 827 -14.00 34.43 1.17
C ARG A 827 -14.69 35.58 1.90
N PHE A 828 -15.69 36.19 1.25
CA PHE A 828 -16.50 37.25 1.85
C PHE A 828 -17.23 36.77 3.11
N LEU A 829 -17.92 35.64 3.03
CA LEU A 829 -18.66 35.06 4.16
C LEU A 829 -17.74 34.71 5.33
N TYR A 830 -16.60 34.06 5.05
CA TYR A 830 -15.61 33.74 6.07
C TYR A 830 -15.11 35.01 6.76
N GLN A 831 -14.64 36.02 6.01
CA GLN A 831 -14.11 37.26 6.58
C GLN A 831 -15.15 38.04 7.41
N ARG A 832 -16.43 37.92 7.06
CA ARG A 832 -17.52 38.63 7.74
C ARG A 832 -17.98 37.91 9.00
N LEU A 833 -18.07 36.58 8.96
CA LEU A 833 -18.65 35.76 10.03
C LEU A 833 -17.60 35.25 11.04
N SER A 834 -16.31 35.21 10.68
CA SER A 834 -15.23 34.77 11.58
C SER A 834 -14.70 35.87 12.51
N LYS A 835 -14.92 37.15 12.18
CA LYS A 835 -14.40 38.28 12.97
C LYS A 835 -15.16 38.41 14.30
N PRO A 836 -14.44 38.62 15.43
CA PRO A 836 -15.08 38.94 16.70
C PRO A 836 -15.87 40.24 16.58
N SER A 837 -17.13 40.23 17.01
CA SER A 837 -18.04 41.36 16.98
C SER A 837 -18.69 41.55 18.36
N GLU A 838 -18.97 42.80 18.73
CA GLU A 838 -19.78 43.11 19.91
C GLU A 838 -21.26 42.71 19.72
N GLU A 839 -21.71 42.53 18.47
CA GLU A 839 -23.05 42.06 18.13
C GLU A 839 -23.17 40.53 18.24
N LYS A 840 -24.38 40.04 18.57
CA LYS A 840 -24.67 38.60 18.55
C LYS A 840 -24.42 38.03 17.14
N SER A 841 -23.75 36.87 17.05
CA SER A 841 -23.44 36.17 15.78
C SER A 841 -24.66 36.00 14.86
N SER A 842 -25.85 35.73 15.42
CA SER A 842 -27.11 35.64 14.68
C SER A 842 -27.51 36.95 13.97
N THR A 843 -27.19 38.10 14.56
CA THR A 843 -27.50 39.42 14.00
C THR A 843 -26.57 39.75 12.84
N VAL A 844 -25.28 39.43 12.96
CA VAL A 844 -24.30 39.59 11.89
C VAL A 844 -24.66 38.71 10.69
N ALA A 845 -25.05 37.46 10.94
CA ALA A 845 -25.50 36.54 9.90
C ALA A 845 -26.75 37.05 9.15
N ALA A 846 -27.79 37.49 9.88
CA ALA A 846 -29.01 38.01 9.27
C ALA A 846 -28.76 39.24 8.37
N ARG A 847 -27.93 40.18 8.83
CA ARG A 847 -27.53 41.35 8.05
C ARG A 847 -26.73 40.97 6.79
N THR A 848 -25.80 40.03 6.92
CA THR A 848 -24.98 39.54 5.80
C THR A 848 -25.86 38.84 4.74
N ALA A 849 -26.85 38.06 5.17
CA ALA A 849 -27.79 37.42 4.26
C ALA A 849 -28.68 38.43 3.52
N LEU A 850 -29.12 39.50 4.21
CA LEU A 850 -29.90 40.57 3.60
C LEU A 850 -29.09 41.34 2.55
N GLU A 851 -27.82 41.65 2.84
CA GLU A 851 -26.91 42.32 1.90
C GLU A 851 -26.74 41.48 0.61
N LEU A 852 -26.47 40.18 0.76
CA LEU A 852 -26.30 39.25 -0.35
C LEU A 852 -27.61 38.98 -1.13
N SER A 853 -28.77 39.05 -0.48
CA SER A 853 -30.07 38.72 -1.11
C SER A 853 -30.36 39.54 -2.36
N SER A 854 -29.88 40.79 -2.40
CA SER A 854 -30.00 41.69 -3.55
C SER A 854 -29.30 41.18 -4.82
N SER A 855 -28.26 40.36 -4.66
CA SER A 855 -27.42 39.85 -5.74
C SER A 855 -27.75 38.42 -6.17
N MET A 856 -28.15 37.55 -5.24
CA MET A 856 -28.33 36.11 -5.49
C MET A 856 -29.68 35.52 -5.05
N GLY A 857 -30.54 36.31 -4.42
CA GLY A 857 -31.83 35.87 -3.89
C GLY A 857 -31.77 35.51 -2.40
N SER A 858 -32.93 35.66 -1.74
CA SER A 858 -33.07 35.48 -0.29
C SER A 858 -32.76 34.06 0.20
N THR A 859 -33.17 33.03 -0.53
CA THR A 859 -32.91 31.64 -0.13
C THR A 859 -31.44 31.27 -0.33
N GLN A 860 -30.85 31.69 -1.45
CA GLN A 860 -29.46 31.43 -1.79
C GLN A 860 -28.50 32.08 -0.80
N SER A 861 -28.77 33.34 -0.43
CA SER A 861 -27.94 34.05 0.55
C SER A 861 -28.02 33.40 1.93
N MET A 862 -29.22 33.09 2.41
CA MET A 862 -29.45 32.44 3.69
C MET A 862 -28.80 31.06 3.77
N PHE A 863 -28.88 30.27 2.69
CA PHE A 863 -28.26 28.95 2.63
C PHE A 863 -26.74 29.02 2.87
N TRP A 864 -26.02 29.82 2.08
CA TRP A 864 -24.56 29.90 2.19
C TRP A 864 -24.09 30.53 3.50
N VAL A 865 -24.81 31.55 4.01
CA VAL A 865 -24.55 32.13 5.33
C VAL A 865 -24.69 31.07 6.42
N GLN A 866 -25.74 30.26 6.39
CA GLN A 866 -25.97 29.21 7.38
C GLN A 866 -24.92 28.10 7.30
N GLN A 867 -24.55 27.63 6.10
CA GLN A 867 -23.51 26.61 5.95
C GLN A 867 -22.16 27.07 6.52
N VAL A 868 -21.74 28.29 6.20
CA VAL A 868 -20.49 28.86 6.74
C VAL A 868 -20.57 29.06 8.25
N GLN A 869 -21.71 29.53 8.77
CA GLN A 869 -21.90 29.73 10.21
C GLN A 869 -21.87 28.41 11.00
N LEU A 870 -22.47 27.34 10.46
CA LEU A 870 -22.41 26.00 11.05
C LEU A 870 -20.96 25.48 11.12
N CYS A 871 -20.19 25.65 10.04
CA CYS A 871 -18.78 25.27 9.99
C CYS A 871 -17.93 26.06 11.00
N LEU A 872 -18.20 27.36 11.18
CA LEU A 872 -17.52 28.19 12.16
C LEU A 872 -17.88 27.84 13.62
N ALA A 873 -19.13 27.43 13.87
CA ALA A 873 -19.58 27.00 15.19
C ALA A 873 -19.04 25.61 15.60
N GLY A 874 -18.70 24.76 14.64
CA GLY A 874 -18.22 23.38 14.84
C GLY A 874 -16.81 23.21 15.45
N GLY A 875 -16.19 24.26 15.96
CA GLY A 875 -15.07 24.15 16.92
C GLY A 875 -13.67 23.87 16.36
N LYS A 876 -13.43 23.90 15.05
CA LYS A 876 -12.06 23.96 14.53
C LYS A 876 -11.65 25.42 14.43
N ALA A 877 -10.74 25.87 15.30
CA ALA A 877 -10.13 27.19 15.24
C ALA A 877 -9.29 27.33 13.96
N ALA A 878 -9.96 27.60 12.83
CA ALA A 878 -9.32 28.02 11.60
C ALA A 878 -9.00 29.51 11.74
N SER A 879 -7.71 29.82 11.75
CA SER A 879 -7.22 31.20 11.86
C SER A 879 -7.22 31.91 10.50
N THR A 880 -7.14 31.14 9.42
CA THR A 880 -7.10 31.63 8.03
C THR A 880 -8.22 31.04 7.18
N PHE A 881 -8.50 31.71 6.05
CA PHE A 881 -9.52 31.25 5.09
C PHE A 881 -9.15 29.88 4.50
N GLU A 882 -7.86 29.66 4.25
CA GLU A 882 -7.31 28.42 3.71
C GLU A 882 -7.51 27.25 4.65
N GLU A 883 -7.24 27.44 5.96
CA GLU A 883 -7.49 26.43 6.98
C GLU A 883 -8.99 26.10 7.08
N PHE A 884 -9.84 27.13 7.00
CA PHE A 884 -11.28 26.99 7.09
C PHE A 884 -11.84 26.16 5.92
N VAL A 885 -11.47 26.49 4.69
CA VAL A 885 -11.93 25.77 3.48
C VAL A 885 -11.37 24.35 3.45
N THR A 886 -10.10 24.15 3.82
CA THR A 886 -9.48 22.81 3.88
C THR A 886 -10.19 21.90 4.88
N ALA A 887 -10.55 22.44 6.06
CA ALA A 887 -11.30 21.69 7.07
C ALA A 887 -12.73 21.36 6.64
N ASN A 888 -13.31 22.19 5.76
CA ASN A 888 -14.71 22.15 5.33
C ASN A 888 -14.83 22.01 3.80
N ALA A 889 -14.08 21.08 3.21
CA ALA A 889 -13.95 20.93 1.75
C ALA A 889 -15.28 20.79 0.98
N HIS A 890 -16.35 20.32 1.64
CA HIS A 890 -17.69 20.25 1.05
C HIS A 890 -18.26 21.63 0.65
N LEU A 891 -17.84 22.72 1.30
CA LEU A 891 -18.23 24.07 0.92
C LEU A 891 -17.73 24.46 -0.48
N ALA A 892 -16.65 23.84 -0.97
CA ALA A 892 -16.13 24.08 -2.31
C ALA A 892 -16.99 23.46 -3.42
N TYR A 893 -17.97 22.62 -3.07
CA TYR A 893 -18.92 22.07 -4.03
C TYR A 893 -20.01 23.09 -4.36
N GLU A 894 -19.93 23.71 -5.55
CA GLU A 894 -20.87 24.76 -5.99
C GLU A 894 -22.34 24.28 -6.03
N ASP A 895 -22.56 23.00 -6.33
CA ASP A 895 -23.87 22.35 -6.37
C ASP A 895 -24.32 21.81 -5.00
N LEU A 896 -23.63 22.14 -3.90
CA LEU A 896 -24.04 21.78 -2.53
C LEU A 896 -25.52 22.10 -2.22
N PRO A 897 -26.11 23.22 -2.70
CA PRO A 897 -27.54 23.47 -2.50
C PRO A 897 -28.44 22.35 -3.04
N LEU A 898 -28.06 21.66 -4.12
CA LEU A 898 -28.87 20.59 -4.71
C LEU A 898 -28.95 19.33 -3.85
N VAL A 899 -28.08 19.21 -2.84
CA VAL A 899 -28.21 18.21 -1.77
C VAL A 899 -29.47 18.50 -0.96
N TYR A 900 -29.74 19.76 -0.66
CA TYR A 900 -30.83 20.19 0.24
C TYR A 900 -32.12 20.60 -0.50
N TYR A 901 -31.99 21.12 -1.72
CA TYR A 901 -33.08 21.66 -2.52
C TYR A 901 -33.27 20.86 -3.81
N SER A 902 -34.52 20.63 -4.22
CA SER A 902 -34.81 20.19 -5.58
C SER A 902 -34.42 21.26 -6.60
N PRO A 903 -33.98 20.89 -7.82
CA PRO A 903 -33.66 21.86 -8.85
C PRO A 903 -34.86 22.77 -9.18
N GLN A 904 -36.09 22.26 -9.12
CA GLN A 904 -37.31 23.04 -9.32
C GLN A 904 -37.46 24.14 -8.27
N LEU A 905 -37.26 23.80 -7.00
CA LEU A 905 -37.37 24.76 -5.90
C LEU A 905 -36.22 25.78 -5.96
N TRP A 906 -34.97 25.32 -6.10
CA TRP A 906 -33.77 26.16 -6.12
C TRP A 906 -33.74 27.20 -7.26
N GLN A 907 -34.39 26.89 -8.39
CA GLN A 907 -34.48 27.77 -9.56
C GLN A 907 -35.80 28.55 -9.64
N SER A 908 -36.73 28.36 -8.70
CA SER A 908 -38.03 29.03 -8.72
C SER A 908 -37.93 30.55 -8.53
N ALA A 909 -38.97 31.30 -8.94
CA ALA A 909 -39.01 32.74 -8.71
C ALA A 909 -39.20 33.07 -7.21
N GLU A 910 -39.92 32.21 -6.48
CA GLU A 910 -40.25 32.40 -5.06
C GLU A 910 -39.02 32.43 -4.15
N VAL A 911 -38.04 31.56 -4.40
CA VAL A 911 -36.80 31.50 -3.60
C VAL A 911 -35.92 32.75 -3.71
N LYS A 912 -36.13 33.57 -4.75
CA LYS A 912 -35.40 34.83 -4.94
C LYS A 912 -35.91 35.93 -4.01
N GLU A 913 -37.22 35.97 -3.77
CA GLU A 913 -37.85 37.04 -3.00
C GLU A 913 -37.91 36.71 -1.50
N VAL A 914 -38.26 35.47 -1.16
CA VAL A 914 -38.44 35.02 0.24
C VAL A 914 -37.58 33.79 0.52
N TYR A 915 -37.14 33.64 1.77
CA TYR A 915 -36.49 32.41 2.22
C TYR A 915 -37.49 31.25 2.21
N VAL A 916 -37.17 30.19 1.46
CA VAL A 916 -37.93 28.94 1.47
C VAL A 916 -37.06 27.85 2.10
N PRO A 917 -37.57 27.06 3.07
CA PRO A 917 -36.80 25.96 3.65
C PRO A 917 -36.54 24.84 2.62
N PRO A 918 -35.47 24.06 2.78
CA PRO A 918 -35.14 22.98 1.85
C PRO A 918 -36.17 21.85 1.86
N ASP A 919 -36.42 21.27 0.69
CA ASP A 919 -37.42 20.23 0.43
C ASP A 919 -36.82 18.80 0.36
N ARG A 920 -35.48 18.65 0.38
CA ARG A 920 -34.81 17.34 0.41
C ARG A 920 -34.24 16.99 1.78
N HIS A 921 -33.38 17.85 2.32
CA HIS A 921 -32.70 17.62 3.60
C HIS A 921 -32.80 18.87 4.47
N SER A 922 -33.05 18.69 5.77
CA SER A 922 -32.98 19.79 6.72
C SER A 922 -31.54 20.26 6.89
N LEU A 923 -31.33 21.58 7.02
CA LEU A 923 -30.00 22.19 7.15
C LEU A 923 -29.26 21.81 8.45
N SER A 924 -29.95 21.16 9.40
CA SER A 924 -29.33 20.61 10.62
C SER A 924 -28.66 19.24 10.45
N SER A 925 -28.73 18.62 9.26
CA SER A 925 -28.46 17.17 9.09
C SER A 925 -27.16 16.77 8.38
N VAL A 926 -26.27 17.71 8.01
CA VAL A 926 -25.02 17.36 7.30
C VAL A 926 -23.80 17.81 8.10
N VAL A 927 -23.58 17.16 9.24
CA VAL A 927 -22.23 17.02 9.81
C VAL A 927 -21.93 15.53 9.86
N PRO A 928 -21.00 15.00 9.04
CA PRO A 928 -20.43 13.70 9.31
C PRO A 928 -19.46 13.83 10.50
N GLY A 929 -19.89 13.35 11.66
CA GLY A 929 -19.03 13.12 12.83
C GLY A 929 -18.89 14.30 13.80
N GLY A 930 -19.51 14.16 14.97
CA GLY A 930 -19.36 15.07 16.10
C GLY A 930 -20.29 14.68 17.25
N LYS A 931 -19.95 13.59 17.96
CA LYS A 931 -20.17 13.50 19.40
C LYS A 931 -18.86 13.90 20.07
#